data_AF-A0A7J3AR56-F1
#
_entry.id   AF-A0A7J3AR56-F1
#
_cell.length_a   1.000
_cell.length_b   1.000
_cell.length_c   1.000
_cell.angle_alpha   90.00
_cell.angle_beta   90.00
_cell.angle_gamma   90.00
#
_symmetry.space_group_name_H-M   'P 1'
#
loop_
_entity.id
_entity.type
_entity.pdbx_description
1 polymer ?
#
loop_
_entity_poly.entity_id
_entity_poly.type
_entity_poly.pdbx_seq_one_letter_code
_entity_poly.pdbx_strand_id
1 'polypeptide(L)'
;MTLNDKYGVPLQGATISAKFTGSTELEGKDAYYYAPPAGTIRTTPPGTILSYMGKTAANYRTSDSQGKVRVPYLTDIINWTTAPNSLFVGVYKLTGTYSSYSTTIEFGLDSYPAMSVSNTRSSTSIDIAGATASSWDSTKYLIVPPNMTLAGAYAHTGDVIIQPGGTLTLDACDFYIRRTDGVPARIIIDTGGKLVLNNFSSISGNVPITIEARTGAILRSYASDVVADISVYGTAQVRMSGSLHGNFTTSSDASASILFTDMNFTSKPVIDGTSSVTVWNTSAPGISLKGNAMMSLYRWATITVLDGTEYILPGAAIRAYWQLNGTIHNSATANSNGVAKIRLLVSELKATGGVVSSTYKGNYRLVAVYTYNSVEYSSSPGYVAMAPYLEPLTVINVVGTFKIDSALPNIDPPVTVYRNPAVSNAPATVTTTINNTGVVDARNVLIYFYDSNDTVPAMSEKFAEYTVDLIPAGGQAVVSVTWMNTHLPGETRYIIVQVDPFDTIPEMNESDNIGWEMVPIIGLPDMTIGSAGIYTAPIMPTEGISCDVYAQVTNIGDADAGTFDVSFYYDQVDASHLIGTATIGPLGMGAVTLAHVTWASPIAGLRPIIVQINPSHALEERDYSNNNETAVITVLTQPDLYISSMFAVHRGAQVGSSDSLPAGEQVSIYVLVHNGGGTVVTGPTMVALYMGSIAPSNMVDYINITTPISVSDPYTQVVFDITLPAQTVPIIDYTFFAVVNPTVSQGGFSPVFESDYTNNANSLSLRAFDSRPDPAISMSDITIIVGGAPLSSQGGNVSYGDTIEIRLTVRNDGYLPVESLSVSVNITGNDTYTKGIDTPIKVEYLNLNGSSETEISVTYKITVKFSGSYRIAVWLDLEQSVNDKDRSNNFAYADLVVLYITPTISIYATGNVTAGTSLTISGFVKYPDGSPWADIDVWIVIKNALGANVTTPVKVVTSADGRYSATITIPASLSPSPSYKIDVSVGRDHQQKPLGILAAGGGLELWMFILIAAVIIAALVVFSIFIYKRGVGKLVECGECGALIPESATRCPKCGVEFEKDMVKCSECGAWIPASSVECPNCHVRFGTPLEGEKTYEEKMREQYEEHVLSKYRDLAKAELGKDYNEDTFKAWWQSNPAYISFEDWLAKEEERRKQANLVTCPVCGTPNAKDATICHGCGSQLTPVQVETTTTPEGVVIEKRVIRRPIEKKVVSKKVIKKPLDQEQQQQQQQQSGGQQQQ
;
A
#
# COMPACT_ATOMS: atom_id res chain seq x y z
N MET A 1 -28.38 55.32 -54.50
CA MET A 1 -28.69 56.26 -55.60
C MET A 1 -27.38 56.83 -56.11
N THR A 2 -27.33 57.27 -57.37
CA THR A 2 -26.17 57.98 -57.92
C THR A 2 -26.64 59.35 -58.40
N LEU A 3 -25.84 60.39 -58.12
CA LEU A 3 -26.05 61.74 -58.60
C LEU A 3 -24.99 62.03 -59.67
N ASN A 4 -25.43 62.22 -60.91
CA ASN A 4 -24.56 62.51 -62.05
C ASN A 4 -24.84 63.90 -62.60
N ASP A 5 -23.96 64.40 -63.47
CA ASP A 5 -24.36 65.44 -64.41
C ASP A 5 -25.22 64.89 -65.55
N LYS A 6 -25.72 65.77 -66.42
CA LYS A 6 -26.50 65.43 -67.62
C LYS A 6 -25.79 64.53 -68.65
N TYR A 7 -24.56 64.12 -68.40
CA TYR A 7 -23.77 63.21 -69.25
C TYR A 7 -23.41 61.89 -68.54
N GLY A 8 -23.96 61.65 -67.35
CA GLY A 8 -23.71 60.42 -66.58
C GLY A 8 -22.38 60.40 -65.82
N VAL A 9 -21.65 61.53 -65.75
CA VAL A 9 -20.42 61.59 -64.95
C VAL A 9 -20.75 61.88 -63.49
N PRO A 10 -20.20 61.11 -62.52
CA PRO A 10 -20.62 61.23 -61.12
C PRO A 10 -20.25 62.58 -60.49
N LEU A 11 -21.21 63.22 -59.82
CA LEU A 11 -21.01 64.48 -59.12
C LEU A 11 -20.64 64.24 -57.66
N GLN A 12 -19.41 64.59 -57.27
CA GLN A 12 -19.00 64.62 -55.86
C GLN A 12 -19.59 65.84 -55.15
N GLY A 13 -20.15 65.66 -53.95
CA GLY A 13 -20.70 66.77 -53.16
C GLY A 13 -22.09 67.26 -53.57
N ALA A 14 -22.73 66.61 -54.55
CA ALA A 14 -24.16 66.83 -54.83
C ALA A 14 -25.02 66.35 -53.65
N THR A 15 -26.18 66.99 -53.48
CA THR A 15 -27.08 66.76 -52.34
C THR A 15 -28.44 66.25 -52.80
N ILE A 16 -29.14 65.48 -51.95
CA ILE A 16 -30.49 64.98 -52.27
C ILE A 16 -31.54 65.32 -51.20
N SER A 17 -32.54 66.09 -51.60
CA SER A 17 -33.78 66.32 -50.85
C SER A 17 -34.89 65.42 -51.37
N ALA A 18 -35.97 65.30 -50.58
CA ALA A 18 -37.09 64.42 -50.91
C ALA A 18 -38.37 64.97 -50.28
N LYS A 19 -39.46 64.96 -51.03
CA LYS A 19 -40.81 65.29 -50.57
C LYS A 19 -41.76 64.11 -50.83
N PHE A 20 -42.65 63.82 -49.90
CA PHE A 20 -43.69 62.81 -50.09
C PHE A 20 -44.59 63.20 -51.27
N THR A 21 -45.01 62.21 -52.06
CA THR A 21 -45.94 62.40 -53.18
C THR A 21 -46.85 61.18 -53.34
N GLY A 22 -48.02 61.33 -53.95
CA GLY A 22 -49.00 60.24 -54.11
C GLY A 22 -49.77 59.88 -52.83
N SER A 23 -49.61 60.66 -51.75
CA SER A 23 -50.31 60.48 -50.47
C SER A 23 -51.10 61.74 -50.12
N THR A 24 -52.43 61.63 -50.06
CA THR A 24 -53.36 62.75 -49.80
C THR A 24 -53.12 63.48 -48.49
N GLU A 25 -52.50 62.82 -47.50
CA GLU A 25 -52.18 63.44 -46.21
C GLU A 25 -50.78 64.06 -46.15
N LEU A 26 -49.82 63.61 -46.97
CA LEU A 26 -48.41 64.00 -46.89
C LEU A 26 -47.85 64.74 -48.12
N GLU A 27 -48.59 64.85 -49.21
CA GLU A 27 -48.17 65.50 -50.47
C GLU A 27 -47.39 66.82 -50.25
N GLY A 28 -46.20 66.91 -50.82
CA GLY A 28 -45.33 68.10 -50.76
C GLY A 28 -44.59 68.34 -49.44
N LYS A 29 -44.89 67.60 -48.37
CA LYS A 29 -44.13 67.65 -47.10
C LYS A 29 -42.76 67.00 -47.28
N ASP A 30 -41.73 67.56 -46.65
CA ASP A 30 -40.37 67.03 -46.71
C ASP A 30 -40.26 65.67 -45.99
N ALA A 31 -39.45 64.76 -46.55
CA ALA A 31 -39.26 63.41 -46.03
C ALA A 31 -38.66 63.42 -44.61
N TYR A 32 -39.43 62.89 -43.66
CA TYR A 32 -39.13 62.86 -42.24
C TYR A 32 -39.09 61.42 -41.68
N TYR A 33 -38.63 61.30 -40.43
CA TYR A 33 -38.42 60.05 -39.72
C TYR A 33 -39.05 60.12 -38.32
N TYR A 34 -39.52 58.99 -37.80
CA TYR A 34 -39.91 58.86 -36.41
C TYR A 34 -38.71 58.42 -35.55
N ALA A 35 -38.59 58.96 -34.33
CA ALA A 35 -37.57 58.59 -33.36
C ALA A 35 -38.22 58.27 -31.99
N PRO A 36 -37.70 57.29 -31.23
CA PRO A 36 -38.14 57.05 -29.85
C PRO A 36 -37.74 58.20 -28.89
N PRO A 37 -38.49 58.41 -27.79
CA PRO A 37 -39.77 57.78 -27.45
C PRO A 37 -40.93 58.23 -28.36
N ALA A 38 -41.91 57.34 -28.51
CA ALA A 38 -43.19 57.46 -29.22
C ALA A 38 -43.45 58.76 -30.03
N GLY A 39 -43.36 58.68 -31.36
CA GLY A 39 -43.98 59.64 -32.27
C GLY A 39 -43.21 60.93 -32.58
N THR A 40 -42.00 61.14 -32.02
CA THR A 40 -41.22 62.36 -32.30
C THR A 40 -40.75 62.40 -33.76
N ILE A 41 -41.27 63.34 -34.55
CA ILE A 41 -40.89 63.58 -35.96
C ILE A 41 -39.54 64.32 -36.04
N ARG A 42 -38.66 63.88 -36.94
CA ARG A 42 -37.36 64.50 -37.24
C ARG A 42 -37.10 64.59 -38.74
N THR A 43 -36.43 65.64 -39.20
CA THR A 43 -35.99 65.83 -40.60
C THR A 43 -34.69 65.08 -40.94
N THR A 44 -34.03 64.52 -39.92
CA THR A 44 -32.83 63.68 -40.02
C THR A 44 -33.08 62.28 -39.42
N PRO A 45 -32.47 61.21 -39.97
CA PRO A 45 -32.64 59.87 -39.41
C PRO A 45 -32.09 59.77 -37.97
N PRO A 46 -32.64 58.86 -37.14
CA PRO A 46 -32.05 58.51 -35.85
C PRO A 46 -30.56 58.18 -35.93
N GLY A 47 -29.78 58.61 -34.92
CA GLY A 47 -28.32 58.47 -34.91
C GLY A 47 -27.82 57.03 -35.07
N THR A 48 -28.57 56.04 -34.54
CA THR A 48 -28.27 54.61 -34.72
C THR A 48 -28.33 54.16 -36.19
N ILE A 49 -29.28 54.68 -36.97
CA ILE A 49 -29.40 54.39 -38.41
C ILE A 49 -28.26 55.06 -39.18
N LEU A 50 -27.90 56.30 -38.81
CA LEU A 50 -26.76 57.01 -39.40
C LEU A 50 -25.43 56.26 -39.15
N SER A 51 -25.20 55.80 -37.93
CA SER A 51 -24.03 54.97 -37.58
C SER A 51 -24.00 53.65 -38.35
N TYR A 52 -25.12 52.91 -38.44
CA TYR A 52 -25.23 51.71 -39.26
C TYR A 52 -24.91 51.95 -40.75
N MET A 53 -25.20 53.16 -41.24
CA MET A 53 -24.91 53.56 -42.62
C MET A 53 -23.50 54.15 -42.83
N GLY A 54 -22.68 54.29 -41.79
CA GLY A 54 -21.36 54.94 -41.87
C GLY A 54 -21.43 56.43 -42.23
N LYS A 55 -22.51 57.11 -41.83
CA LYS A 55 -22.80 58.51 -42.17
C LYS A 55 -23.10 59.34 -40.93
N THR A 56 -23.06 60.66 -41.07
CA THR A 56 -23.45 61.64 -40.06
C THR A 56 -24.64 62.46 -40.55
N ALA A 57 -25.30 63.20 -39.64
CA ALA A 57 -26.41 64.09 -39.99
C ALA A 57 -26.03 65.18 -41.01
N ALA A 58 -24.74 65.47 -41.18
CA ALA A 58 -24.22 66.45 -42.14
C ALA A 58 -23.91 65.88 -43.54
N ASN A 59 -23.71 64.56 -43.69
CA ASN A 59 -23.22 63.97 -44.95
C ASN A 59 -24.06 62.80 -45.52
N TYR A 60 -25.11 62.35 -44.84
CA TYR A 60 -25.95 61.24 -45.32
C TYR A 60 -26.71 61.55 -46.62
N ARG A 61 -27.03 62.82 -46.88
CA ARG A 61 -27.66 63.31 -48.12
C ARG A 61 -26.65 63.74 -49.20
N THR A 62 -25.35 63.56 -48.98
CA THR A 62 -24.29 64.08 -49.86
C THR A 62 -23.54 62.94 -50.56
N SER A 63 -23.30 63.11 -51.86
CA SER A 63 -22.60 62.13 -52.69
C SER A 63 -21.08 62.10 -52.48
N ASP A 64 -20.51 60.90 -52.61
CA ASP A 64 -19.06 60.66 -52.59
C ASP A 64 -18.38 60.94 -53.95
N SER A 65 -17.07 60.67 -54.05
CA SER A 65 -16.26 60.80 -55.27
C SER A 65 -16.66 59.86 -56.41
N GLN A 66 -17.68 59.03 -56.23
CA GLN A 66 -18.30 58.16 -57.24
C GLN A 66 -19.77 58.52 -57.44
N GLY A 67 -20.19 59.72 -57.02
CA GLY A 67 -21.56 60.24 -57.11
C GLY A 67 -22.57 59.50 -56.25
N LYS A 68 -22.15 58.52 -55.44
CA LYS A 68 -23.07 57.61 -54.75
C LYS A 68 -23.57 58.25 -53.46
N VAL A 69 -24.88 58.16 -53.26
CA VAL A 69 -25.58 58.61 -52.06
C VAL A 69 -26.56 57.52 -51.60
N ARG A 70 -26.59 57.27 -50.29
CA ARG A 70 -27.44 56.26 -49.65
C ARG A 70 -28.21 56.95 -48.52
N VAL A 71 -29.53 56.97 -48.64
CA VAL A 71 -30.46 57.64 -47.72
C VAL A 71 -31.53 56.62 -47.33
N PRO A 72 -31.91 56.49 -46.05
CA PRO A 72 -33.09 55.71 -45.68
C PRO A 72 -34.35 56.53 -45.99
N TYR A 73 -35.46 55.89 -46.33
CA TYR A 73 -36.75 56.54 -46.49
C TYR A 73 -37.85 55.72 -45.81
N LEU A 74 -38.99 56.37 -45.54
CA LEU A 74 -40.12 55.79 -44.81
C LEU A 74 -41.11 55.21 -45.82
N THR A 75 -41.20 53.88 -45.96
CA THR A 75 -42.14 53.25 -46.89
C THR A 75 -43.58 53.27 -46.36
N ASP A 76 -43.73 53.05 -45.06
CA ASP A 76 -45.01 52.70 -44.44
C ASP A 76 -45.11 53.28 -43.03
N ILE A 77 -46.32 53.69 -42.64
CA ILE A 77 -46.68 54.05 -41.28
C ILE A 77 -47.68 53.02 -40.75
N ILE A 78 -47.35 52.38 -39.63
CA ILE A 78 -48.24 51.44 -38.93
C ILE A 78 -48.45 51.96 -37.51
N ASN A 79 -49.71 52.20 -37.15
CA ASN A 79 -50.16 52.71 -35.86
C ASN A 79 -51.60 52.23 -35.57
N TRP A 80 -52.17 52.62 -34.43
CA TRP A 80 -53.52 52.18 -34.03
C TRP A 80 -54.67 52.66 -34.94
N THR A 81 -54.46 53.66 -35.81
CA THR A 81 -55.46 54.12 -36.79
C THR A 81 -55.31 53.49 -38.17
N THR A 82 -54.26 52.71 -38.41
CA THR A 82 -53.94 52.09 -39.73
C THR A 82 -53.87 50.57 -39.67
N ALA A 83 -53.46 50.01 -38.54
CA ALA A 83 -53.45 48.57 -38.28
C ALA A 83 -54.85 47.92 -38.50
N PRO A 84 -54.93 46.71 -39.05
CA PRO A 84 -53.83 45.76 -39.32
C PRO A 84 -53.01 46.05 -40.59
N ASN A 85 -53.41 47.03 -41.40
CA ASN A 85 -52.69 47.42 -42.62
C ASN A 85 -51.60 48.47 -42.32
N SER A 86 -50.80 48.81 -43.33
CA SER A 86 -49.97 50.02 -43.33
C SER A 86 -50.65 51.16 -44.09
N LEU A 87 -50.37 52.40 -43.67
CA LEU A 87 -50.48 53.56 -44.55
C LEU A 87 -49.18 53.65 -45.35
N PHE A 88 -49.21 53.20 -46.60
CA PHE A 88 -48.10 53.32 -47.53
C PHE A 88 -47.87 54.80 -47.90
N VAL A 89 -46.63 55.25 -47.75
CA VAL A 89 -46.15 56.62 -48.01
C VAL A 89 -44.83 56.63 -48.78
N GLY A 90 -44.36 55.47 -49.26
CA GLY A 90 -43.03 55.26 -49.84
C GLY A 90 -42.78 55.81 -51.24
N VAL A 91 -43.58 56.78 -51.70
CA VAL A 91 -43.41 57.44 -53.00
C VAL A 91 -42.99 58.89 -52.78
N TYR A 92 -41.94 59.29 -53.50
CA TYR A 92 -41.24 60.55 -53.29
C TYR A 92 -40.98 61.29 -54.59
N LYS A 93 -41.10 62.62 -54.54
CA LYS A 93 -40.38 63.52 -55.44
C LYS A 93 -38.98 63.73 -54.85
N LEU A 94 -37.98 63.07 -55.45
CA LEU A 94 -36.57 63.19 -55.08
C LEU A 94 -35.92 64.30 -55.90
N THR A 95 -35.33 65.29 -55.24
CA THR A 95 -34.62 66.39 -55.92
C THR A 95 -33.12 66.27 -55.64
N GLY A 96 -32.35 65.94 -56.67
CA GLY A 96 -30.90 66.04 -56.66
C GLY A 96 -30.48 67.48 -56.98
N THR A 97 -29.61 68.07 -56.16
CA THR A 97 -29.16 69.47 -56.27
C THR A 97 -27.63 69.55 -56.22
N TYR A 98 -27.03 70.25 -57.19
CA TYR A 98 -25.60 70.53 -57.27
C TYR A 98 -25.36 71.97 -57.72
N SER A 99 -24.71 72.77 -56.87
CA SER A 99 -24.64 74.23 -57.02
C SER A 99 -26.07 74.82 -57.18
N SER A 100 -26.29 75.70 -58.15
CA SER A 100 -27.60 76.28 -58.50
C SER A 100 -28.52 75.34 -59.30
N TYR A 101 -28.05 74.17 -59.74
CA TYR A 101 -28.82 73.25 -60.57
C TYR A 101 -29.53 72.20 -59.74
N SER A 102 -30.75 71.85 -60.13
CA SER A 102 -31.48 70.74 -59.51
C SER A 102 -32.33 69.98 -60.53
N THR A 103 -32.66 68.74 -60.22
CA THR A 103 -33.56 67.90 -61.03
C THR A 103 -34.37 67.02 -60.10
N THR A 104 -35.68 66.99 -60.35
CA THR A 104 -36.65 66.24 -59.56
C THR A 104 -37.14 65.05 -60.36
N ILE A 105 -37.05 63.85 -59.79
CA ILE A 105 -37.68 62.63 -60.31
C ILE A 105 -38.73 62.12 -59.33
N GLU A 106 -39.68 61.34 -59.83
CA GLU A 106 -40.56 60.53 -58.98
C GLU A 106 -39.91 59.15 -58.75
N PHE A 107 -40.01 58.65 -57.52
CA PHE A 107 -39.37 57.41 -57.10
C PHE A 107 -40.24 56.70 -56.04
N GLY A 108 -40.56 55.44 -56.28
CA GLY A 108 -41.29 54.59 -55.36
C GLY A 108 -40.40 53.53 -54.69
N LEU A 109 -40.81 53.11 -53.51
CA LEU A 109 -40.35 51.92 -52.81
C LEU A 109 -41.53 50.94 -52.67
N ASP A 110 -41.24 49.65 -52.49
CA ASP A 110 -42.29 48.66 -52.27
C ASP A 110 -43.00 48.87 -50.92
N SER A 111 -44.29 48.56 -50.85
CA SER A 111 -45.11 48.66 -49.64
C SER A 111 -44.97 47.44 -48.74
N TYR A 112 -45.02 47.64 -47.43
CA TYR A 112 -45.23 46.56 -46.45
C TYR A 112 -46.46 45.70 -46.84
N PRO A 113 -46.43 44.36 -46.72
CA PRO A 113 -45.40 43.52 -46.08
C PRO A 113 -44.30 42.98 -47.01
N ALA A 114 -44.01 43.62 -48.16
CA ALA A 114 -43.05 43.11 -49.16
C ALA A 114 -41.56 43.20 -48.74
N MET A 115 -41.15 42.43 -47.74
CA MET A 115 -39.82 42.47 -47.11
C MET A 115 -38.88 41.32 -47.56
N SER A 116 -38.80 41.05 -48.86
CA SER A 116 -37.75 40.19 -49.43
C SER A 116 -36.39 40.90 -49.45
N VAL A 117 -35.29 40.14 -49.54
CA VAL A 117 -33.92 40.72 -49.56
C VAL A 117 -33.74 41.73 -50.70
N SER A 118 -34.32 41.46 -51.88
CA SER A 118 -34.32 42.37 -53.03
C SER A 118 -35.01 43.70 -52.74
N ASN A 119 -36.10 43.68 -51.97
CA ASN A 119 -36.96 44.84 -51.75
C ASN A 119 -36.46 45.73 -50.59
N THR A 120 -35.51 45.24 -49.77
CA THR A 120 -34.87 46.04 -48.72
C THR A 120 -34.01 47.22 -49.23
N ARG A 121 -33.68 47.26 -50.52
CA ARG A 121 -32.83 48.29 -51.14
C ARG A 121 -33.20 48.54 -52.60
N SER A 122 -33.71 49.73 -52.91
CA SER A 122 -33.89 50.20 -54.29
C SER A 122 -32.80 51.18 -54.71
N SER A 123 -32.52 51.25 -56.02
CA SER A 123 -31.48 52.09 -56.62
C SER A 123 -31.99 52.83 -57.85
N THR A 124 -31.87 54.16 -57.84
CA THR A 124 -32.11 55.03 -58.99
C THR A 124 -30.93 55.99 -59.23
N SER A 125 -30.85 56.56 -60.44
CA SER A 125 -29.93 57.65 -60.80
C SER A 125 -30.71 58.97 -60.88
N ILE A 126 -30.05 60.08 -60.54
CA ILE A 126 -30.55 61.43 -60.83
C ILE A 126 -29.44 62.16 -61.59
N ASP A 127 -29.66 62.33 -62.88
CA ASP A 127 -28.75 63.05 -63.77
C ASP A 127 -29.18 64.52 -63.79
N ILE A 128 -28.43 65.38 -63.10
CA ILE A 128 -28.87 66.74 -62.77
C ILE A 128 -28.78 67.64 -64.00
N ALA A 129 -29.92 67.99 -64.58
CA ALA A 129 -30.04 68.84 -65.75
C ALA A 129 -29.43 70.23 -65.49
N GLY A 130 -28.59 70.69 -66.41
CA GLY A 130 -27.84 71.94 -66.30
C GLY A 130 -26.56 71.84 -65.47
N ALA A 131 -26.45 70.91 -64.53
CA ALA A 131 -25.18 70.62 -63.87
C ALA A 131 -24.18 70.04 -64.87
N THR A 132 -22.91 70.31 -64.60
CA THR A 132 -21.76 69.66 -65.24
C THR A 132 -20.75 69.33 -64.16
N ALA A 133 -20.28 68.09 -64.12
CA ALA A 133 -19.04 67.77 -63.42
C ALA A 133 -17.87 68.41 -64.19
N SER A 134 -16.64 68.19 -63.73
CA SER A 134 -15.47 68.25 -64.63
C SER A 134 -15.48 67.01 -65.55
N SER A 135 -16.53 66.91 -66.35
CA SER A 135 -16.81 65.86 -67.35
C SER A 135 -16.24 66.31 -68.69
N TRP A 136 -15.34 65.50 -69.25
CA TRP A 136 -14.65 65.83 -70.49
C TRP A 136 -15.41 65.23 -71.68
N ASP A 137 -16.53 65.89 -72.02
CA ASP A 137 -17.13 66.02 -73.36
C ASP A 137 -16.99 64.82 -74.32
N SER A 138 -18.12 64.28 -74.80
CA SER A 138 -18.20 63.17 -75.76
C SER A 138 -17.61 63.42 -77.16
N THR A 139 -16.82 64.48 -77.34
CA THR A 139 -15.97 64.78 -78.50
C THR A 139 -14.48 64.95 -78.14
N LYS A 140 -14.08 64.73 -76.88
CA LYS A 140 -12.74 65.02 -76.34
C LYS A 140 -12.00 63.80 -75.79
N TYR A 141 -10.69 64.01 -75.68
CA TYR A 141 -9.70 63.07 -75.15
C TYR A 141 -9.93 62.74 -73.66
N LEU A 142 -9.72 61.48 -73.25
CA LEU A 142 -9.48 61.15 -71.84
C LEU A 142 -8.10 61.70 -71.45
N ILE A 143 -8.10 62.88 -70.84
CA ILE A 143 -6.87 63.45 -70.28
C ILE A 143 -6.70 62.93 -68.85
N VAL A 144 -5.62 62.18 -68.64
CA VAL A 144 -5.39 61.44 -67.40
C VAL A 144 -4.83 62.39 -66.33
N PRO A 145 -5.46 62.46 -65.13
CA PRO A 145 -4.99 63.28 -64.02
C PRO A 145 -3.66 62.74 -63.43
N PRO A 146 -3.01 63.46 -62.49
CA PRO A 146 -1.71 63.09 -61.93
C PRO A 146 -1.57 61.62 -61.49
N ASN A 147 -2.62 61.04 -60.90
CA ASN A 147 -2.74 59.59 -60.70
C ASN A 147 -4.17 59.14 -61.02
N MET A 148 -4.30 58.10 -61.84
CA MET A 148 -5.54 57.43 -62.18
C MET A 148 -5.32 55.92 -62.20
N THR A 149 -6.18 55.17 -61.52
CA THR A 149 -6.16 53.70 -61.54
C THR A 149 -7.51 53.18 -62.01
N LEU A 150 -7.50 52.20 -62.92
CA LEU A 150 -8.67 51.51 -63.45
C LEU A 150 -8.51 50.01 -63.22
N ALA A 151 -9.63 49.33 -62.95
CA ALA A 151 -9.71 47.90 -62.65
C ALA A 151 -11.04 47.33 -63.14
N GLY A 152 -11.07 46.03 -63.48
CA GLY A 152 -12.21 45.40 -64.14
C GLY A 152 -12.44 45.89 -65.57
N ALA A 153 -13.63 45.64 -66.13
CA ALA A 153 -13.96 46.08 -67.48
C ALA A 153 -14.20 47.61 -67.54
N TYR A 154 -13.39 48.33 -68.32
CA TYR A 154 -13.52 49.76 -68.53
C TYR A 154 -13.58 50.10 -70.03
N ALA A 155 -14.70 50.67 -70.46
CA ALA A 155 -14.90 51.09 -71.84
C ALA A 155 -14.68 52.61 -72.00
N HIS A 156 -13.86 53.02 -72.96
CA HIS A 156 -13.63 54.43 -73.30
C HIS A 156 -14.01 54.75 -74.76
N THR A 157 -14.44 55.99 -75.00
CA THR A 157 -14.82 56.53 -76.31
C THR A 157 -13.93 57.71 -76.68
N GLY A 158 -12.86 57.47 -77.46
CA GLY A 158 -11.95 58.51 -77.91
C GLY A 158 -10.47 58.14 -77.79
N ASP A 159 -9.62 59.16 -77.91
CA ASP A 159 -8.18 59.07 -77.68
C ASP A 159 -7.86 59.34 -76.19
N VAL A 160 -6.80 58.72 -75.66
CA VAL A 160 -6.30 58.92 -74.30
C VAL A 160 -5.04 59.78 -74.35
N ILE A 161 -4.89 60.76 -73.44
CA ILE A 161 -3.67 61.56 -73.27
C ILE A 161 -3.24 61.49 -71.81
N ILE A 162 -2.10 60.86 -71.55
CA ILE A 162 -1.42 60.90 -70.25
C ILE A 162 -0.49 62.10 -70.27
N GLN A 163 -0.90 63.17 -69.58
CA GLN A 163 -0.17 64.43 -69.51
C GLN A 163 1.18 64.31 -68.77
N PRO A 164 2.07 65.31 -68.89
CA PRO A 164 3.29 65.42 -68.08
C PRO A 164 3.03 65.23 -66.58
N GLY A 165 3.69 64.25 -65.96
CA GLY A 165 3.50 63.87 -64.56
C GLY A 165 2.22 63.07 -64.26
N GLY A 166 1.36 62.83 -65.26
CA GLY A 166 0.21 61.93 -65.16
C GLY A 166 0.61 60.47 -65.14
N THR A 167 -0.09 59.66 -64.33
CA THR A 167 0.04 58.20 -64.31
C THR A 167 -1.32 57.55 -64.56
N LEU A 168 -1.45 56.79 -65.64
CA LEU A 168 -2.52 55.80 -65.82
C LEU A 168 -2.01 54.43 -65.38
N THR A 169 -2.71 53.80 -64.44
CA THR A 169 -2.50 52.41 -64.03
C THR A 169 -3.72 51.60 -64.40
N LEU A 170 -3.53 50.57 -65.20
CA LEU A 170 -4.48 49.50 -65.49
C LEU A 170 -4.08 48.33 -64.59
N ASP A 171 -4.97 47.90 -63.71
CA ASP A 171 -4.68 46.89 -62.68
C ASP A 171 -5.81 45.87 -62.61
N ALA A 172 -5.56 44.64 -63.07
CA ALA A 172 -6.59 43.65 -63.39
C ALA A 172 -7.74 44.27 -64.21
N CYS A 173 -7.39 45.01 -65.26
CA CYS A 173 -8.29 45.88 -66.02
C CYS A 173 -8.39 45.47 -67.49
N ASP A 174 -9.61 45.30 -67.99
CA ASP A 174 -9.88 45.16 -69.42
C ASP A 174 -10.21 46.53 -70.00
N PHE A 175 -9.19 47.21 -70.52
CA PHE A 175 -9.33 48.55 -71.08
C PHE A 175 -9.71 48.48 -72.56
N TYR A 176 -10.99 48.74 -72.84
CA TYR A 176 -11.59 48.58 -74.16
C TYR A 176 -11.92 49.94 -74.80
N ILE A 177 -11.23 50.31 -75.88
CA ILE A 177 -11.60 51.51 -76.66
C ILE A 177 -12.71 51.15 -77.65
N ARG A 178 -13.88 51.76 -77.48
CA ARG A 178 -15.03 51.62 -78.35
C ARG A 178 -15.28 52.91 -79.13
N ARG A 179 -15.16 52.86 -80.46
CA ARG A 179 -15.46 53.99 -81.36
C ARG A 179 -16.48 53.60 -82.43
N THR A 180 -17.43 54.50 -82.69
CA THR A 180 -18.49 54.32 -83.69
C THR A 180 -18.24 55.12 -84.98
N ASP A 181 -17.22 55.99 -84.99
CA ASP A 181 -16.79 56.78 -86.14
C ASP A 181 -15.81 56.05 -87.07
N GLY A 182 -15.32 54.88 -86.67
CA GLY A 182 -14.35 54.08 -87.41
C GLY A 182 -12.93 54.66 -87.44
N VAL A 183 -12.68 55.76 -86.71
CA VAL A 183 -11.38 56.42 -86.66
C VAL A 183 -10.44 55.63 -85.73
N PRO A 184 -9.18 55.35 -86.11
CA PRO A 184 -8.19 54.75 -85.22
C PRO A 184 -8.02 55.55 -83.92
N ALA A 185 -7.88 54.87 -82.80
CA ALA A 185 -7.72 55.48 -81.49
C ALA A 185 -6.23 55.60 -81.11
N ARG A 186 -5.89 56.60 -80.29
CA ARG A 186 -4.53 56.77 -79.77
C ARG A 186 -4.48 56.79 -78.26
N ILE A 187 -3.40 56.24 -77.70
CA ILE A 187 -3.03 56.37 -76.29
C ILE A 187 -1.69 57.12 -76.25
N ILE A 188 -1.75 58.43 -76.05
CA ILE A 188 -0.59 59.32 -76.07
C ILE A 188 -0.02 59.41 -74.66
N ILE A 189 1.15 58.83 -74.45
CA ILE A 189 1.98 59.05 -73.25
C ILE A 189 2.86 60.26 -73.54
N ASP A 190 2.41 61.43 -73.08
CA ASP A 190 3.08 62.71 -73.34
C ASP A 190 4.28 62.93 -72.39
N THR A 191 4.89 64.11 -72.45
CA THR A 191 6.24 64.36 -71.95
C THR A 191 6.40 64.12 -70.44
N GLY A 192 6.97 62.97 -70.05
CA GLY A 192 7.07 62.57 -68.63
C GLY A 192 5.82 61.93 -68.04
N GLY A 193 4.83 61.56 -68.87
CA GLY A 193 3.67 60.76 -68.49
C GLY A 193 4.02 59.27 -68.33
N LYS A 194 3.14 58.52 -67.67
CA LYS A 194 3.35 57.11 -67.32
C LYS A 194 2.12 56.24 -67.55
N LEU A 195 2.28 55.16 -68.33
CA LEU A 195 1.31 54.08 -68.47
C LEU A 195 1.84 52.81 -67.80
N VAL A 196 1.00 52.17 -66.98
CA VAL A 196 1.32 50.90 -66.30
C VAL A 196 0.18 49.90 -66.52
N LEU A 197 0.49 48.69 -66.96
CA LEU A 197 -0.40 47.53 -66.96
C LEU A 197 0.14 46.51 -65.94
N ASN A 198 -0.70 46.15 -64.97
CA ASN A 198 -0.42 45.18 -63.92
C ASN A 198 -1.43 44.02 -63.97
N ASN A 199 -1.09 42.90 -63.32
CA ASN A 199 -2.03 41.83 -62.94
C ASN A 199 -2.91 41.35 -64.11
N PHE A 200 -2.28 40.98 -65.23
CA PHE A 200 -2.94 40.44 -66.42
C PHE A 200 -4.01 41.37 -67.04
N SER A 201 -3.77 42.70 -66.99
CA SER A 201 -4.63 43.67 -67.67
C SER A 201 -4.57 43.52 -69.19
N SER A 202 -5.61 43.98 -69.89
CA SER A 202 -5.65 44.02 -71.35
C SER A 202 -5.87 45.44 -71.89
N ILE A 203 -5.32 45.71 -73.08
CA ILE A 203 -5.71 46.86 -73.93
C ILE A 203 -6.23 46.31 -75.26
N SER A 204 -7.47 46.64 -75.61
CA SER A 204 -8.08 46.25 -76.88
C SER A 204 -9.17 47.25 -77.33
N GLY A 205 -9.79 47.01 -78.49
CA GLY A 205 -10.86 47.88 -79.00
C GLY A 205 -11.49 47.35 -80.28
N ASN A 206 -12.49 48.09 -80.81
CA ASN A 206 -13.15 47.76 -82.09
C ASN A 206 -12.58 48.51 -83.31
N VAL A 207 -11.53 49.30 -83.10
CA VAL A 207 -10.76 50.04 -84.11
C VAL A 207 -9.27 49.84 -83.83
N PRO A 208 -8.36 50.06 -84.80
CA PRO A 208 -6.92 50.04 -84.55
C PRO A 208 -6.54 51.04 -83.45
N ILE A 209 -5.63 50.64 -82.55
CA ILE A 209 -5.11 51.47 -81.46
C ILE A 209 -3.62 51.71 -81.69
N THR A 210 -3.14 52.93 -81.49
CA THR A 210 -1.70 53.26 -81.46
C THR A 210 -1.32 53.90 -80.13
N ILE A 211 -0.33 53.32 -79.43
CA ILE A 211 0.26 53.89 -78.22
C ILE A 211 1.47 54.74 -78.62
N GLU A 212 1.37 56.07 -78.49
CA GLU A 212 2.47 57.00 -78.73
C GLU A 212 3.24 57.25 -77.41
N ALA A 213 4.45 56.71 -77.26
CA ALA A 213 5.32 56.99 -76.12
C ALA A 213 6.34 58.08 -76.49
N ARG A 214 6.18 59.30 -75.95
CA ARG A 214 6.99 60.48 -76.31
C ARG A 214 8.20 60.70 -75.39
N THR A 215 8.98 61.75 -75.65
CA THR A 215 10.14 62.16 -74.84
C THR A 215 9.82 62.21 -73.33
N GLY A 216 10.57 61.48 -72.50
CA GLY A 216 10.34 61.32 -71.07
C GLY A 216 9.29 60.26 -70.67
N ALA A 217 8.54 59.68 -71.60
CA ALA A 217 7.45 58.75 -71.28
C ALA A 217 7.94 57.43 -70.64
N ILE A 218 7.09 56.88 -69.76
CA ILE A 218 7.31 55.59 -69.11
C ILE A 218 6.16 54.63 -69.46
N LEU A 219 6.44 53.61 -70.25
CA LEU A 219 5.53 52.48 -70.51
C LEU A 219 5.97 51.25 -69.71
N ARG A 220 5.06 50.68 -68.92
CA ARG A 220 5.27 49.42 -68.20
C ARG A 220 4.13 48.46 -68.45
N SER A 221 4.44 47.22 -68.78
CA SER A 221 3.49 46.11 -68.89
C SER A 221 4.04 44.90 -68.14
N TYR A 222 3.23 44.28 -67.31
CA TYR A 222 3.58 43.11 -66.50
C TYR A 222 2.58 41.99 -66.74
N ALA A 223 3.02 40.95 -67.45
CA ALA A 223 2.24 39.77 -67.85
C ALA A 223 0.86 40.15 -68.44
N SER A 224 0.81 41.21 -69.25
CA SER A 224 -0.42 41.86 -69.70
C SER A 224 -0.47 41.92 -71.23
N ASP A 225 -1.67 41.77 -71.82
CA ASP A 225 -1.85 41.59 -73.26
C ASP A 225 -2.30 42.88 -73.95
N VAL A 226 -1.55 43.30 -74.97
CA VAL A 226 -1.75 44.58 -75.67
C VAL A 226 -2.09 44.33 -77.13
N VAL A 227 -3.29 44.75 -77.54
CA VAL A 227 -3.77 44.72 -78.94
C VAL A 227 -3.73 46.14 -79.51
N ALA A 228 -2.51 46.63 -79.73
CA ALA A 228 -2.23 47.96 -80.27
C ALA A 228 -0.87 48.00 -80.97
N ASP A 229 -0.72 48.90 -81.95
CA ASP A 229 0.60 49.35 -82.41
C ASP A 229 1.24 50.22 -81.31
N ILE A 230 2.57 50.19 -81.19
CA ILE A 230 3.33 50.99 -80.24
C ILE A 230 4.42 51.76 -81.00
N SER A 231 4.46 53.08 -80.81
CA SER A 231 5.38 54.00 -81.48
C SER A 231 6.10 54.84 -80.42
N VAL A 232 7.43 54.71 -80.36
CA VAL A 232 8.28 55.33 -79.33
C VAL A 232 9.16 56.43 -79.94
N TYR A 233 9.15 57.62 -79.33
CA TYR A 233 9.81 58.84 -79.82
C TYR A 233 10.71 59.46 -78.74
N GLY A 234 11.78 60.14 -79.15
CA GLY A 234 12.73 60.78 -78.23
C GLY A 234 13.30 59.83 -77.17
N THR A 235 13.60 60.35 -75.97
CA THR A 235 13.99 59.51 -74.83
C THR A 235 12.77 58.85 -74.20
N ALA A 236 12.77 57.55 -73.94
CA ALA A 236 11.65 56.88 -73.27
C ALA A 236 12.12 55.68 -72.45
N GLN A 237 11.31 55.24 -71.49
CA GLN A 237 11.52 53.98 -70.77
C GLN A 237 10.38 53.00 -71.07
N VAL A 238 10.69 51.87 -71.69
CA VAL A 238 9.72 50.80 -71.99
C VAL A 238 10.14 49.53 -71.27
N ARG A 239 9.23 48.92 -70.51
CA ARG A 239 9.43 47.60 -69.88
C ARG A 239 8.18 46.76 -70.10
N MET A 240 8.28 45.59 -70.74
CA MET A 240 7.10 44.79 -71.08
C MET A 240 7.33 43.30 -70.84
N SER A 241 6.31 42.63 -70.29
CA SER A 241 6.07 41.18 -70.32
C SER A 241 4.59 40.88 -70.61
N GLY A 242 4.28 39.72 -71.21
CA GLY A 242 2.96 39.41 -71.78
C GLY A 242 2.98 39.39 -73.32
N SER A 243 1.85 39.65 -73.97
CA SER A 243 1.74 39.58 -75.44
C SER A 243 1.58 40.95 -76.10
N LEU A 244 2.19 41.14 -77.28
CA LEU A 244 1.91 42.28 -78.16
C LEU A 244 1.35 41.81 -79.51
N HIS A 245 0.08 42.12 -79.72
CA HIS A 245 -0.69 41.87 -80.94
C HIS A 245 -0.76 43.14 -81.79
N GLY A 246 0.41 43.59 -82.26
CA GLY A 246 0.59 44.82 -83.03
C GLY A 246 2.06 45.05 -83.38
N ASN A 247 2.37 46.14 -84.06
CA ASN A 247 3.73 46.53 -84.43
C ASN A 247 4.39 47.28 -83.26
N PHE A 248 5.63 46.91 -82.90
CA PHE A 248 6.46 47.75 -82.03
C PHE A 248 7.47 48.51 -82.88
N THR A 249 7.47 49.83 -82.78
CA THR A 249 8.40 50.70 -83.51
C THR A 249 9.01 51.78 -82.62
N THR A 250 10.25 52.16 -82.88
CA THR A 250 10.82 53.44 -82.42
C THR A 250 11.15 54.31 -83.62
N SER A 251 11.08 55.63 -83.45
CA SER A 251 11.47 56.60 -84.49
C SER A 251 12.99 56.76 -84.61
N SER A 252 13.44 57.44 -85.65
CA SER A 252 14.86 57.72 -85.90
C SER A 252 15.47 58.77 -84.95
N ASP A 253 14.63 59.57 -84.27
CA ASP A 253 15.02 60.45 -83.17
C ASP A 253 15.00 59.76 -81.79
N ALA A 254 14.53 58.50 -81.72
CA ALA A 254 14.37 57.80 -80.45
C ALA A 254 15.72 57.41 -79.83
N SER A 255 15.84 57.63 -78.53
CA SER A 255 16.93 57.20 -77.67
C SER A 255 16.35 56.48 -76.44
N ALA A 256 15.50 55.49 -76.69
CA ALA A 256 14.75 54.77 -75.66
C ALA A 256 15.60 53.72 -74.94
N SER A 257 15.26 53.46 -73.68
CA SER A 257 15.72 52.31 -72.90
C SER A 257 14.57 51.31 -72.80
N ILE A 258 14.73 50.18 -73.48
CA ILE A 258 13.68 49.19 -73.74
C ILE A 258 14.08 47.86 -73.10
N LEU A 259 13.13 47.22 -72.45
CA LEU A 259 13.31 45.92 -71.80
C LEU A 259 12.13 45.00 -72.15
N PHE A 260 12.42 43.93 -72.88
CA PHE A 260 11.47 42.86 -73.20
C PHE A 260 11.85 41.61 -72.42
N THR A 261 10.93 41.16 -71.58
CA THR A 261 11.12 40.03 -70.68
C THR A 261 9.88 39.16 -70.79
N ASP A 262 10.00 37.87 -71.06
CA ASP A 262 8.82 36.98 -71.04
C ASP A 262 7.71 37.51 -71.99
N MET A 263 8.14 38.07 -73.13
CA MET A 263 7.28 38.70 -74.15
C MET A 263 6.98 37.74 -75.30
N ASN A 264 5.78 37.86 -75.87
CA ASN A 264 5.40 37.21 -77.12
C ASN A 264 4.95 38.26 -78.14
N PHE A 265 5.66 38.38 -79.27
CA PHE A 265 5.34 39.34 -80.34
C PHE A 265 4.75 38.63 -81.55
N THR A 266 3.60 39.12 -82.07
CA THR A 266 3.05 38.62 -83.35
C THR A 266 3.69 39.28 -84.57
N SER A 267 4.47 40.35 -84.39
CA SER A 267 5.16 41.13 -85.43
C SER A 267 6.67 41.17 -85.16
N LYS A 268 7.46 41.69 -86.10
CA LYS A 268 8.91 41.94 -85.90
C LYS A 268 9.12 43.36 -85.33
N PRO A 269 9.56 43.54 -84.07
CA PRO A 269 9.86 44.87 -83.53
C PRO A 269 10.94 45.59 -84.32
N VAL A 270 10.77 46.90 -84.52
CA VAL A 270 11.71 47.78 -85.24
C VAL A 270 12.26 48.82 -84.27
N ILE A 271 13.55 48.73 -83.97
CA ILE A 271 14.27 49.62 -83.04
C ILE A 271 15.25 50.49 -83.85
N ASP A 272 15.12 51.80 -83.73
CA ASP A 272 15.81 52.82 -84.54
C ASP A 272 16.40 53.94 -83.64
N GLY A 273 17.06 54.91 -84.27
CA GLY A 273 17.72 56.03 -83.59
C GLY A 273 18.95 55.57 -82.80
N THR A 274 19.07 55.97 -81.54
CA THR A 274 20.09 55.50 -80.58
C THR A 274 19.46 54.64 -79.47
N SER A 275 18.31 54.04 -79.72
CA SER A 275 17.58 53.23 -78.75
C SER A 275 18.31 51.93 -78.40
N SER A 276 18.15 51.49 -77.16
CA SER A 276 18.75 50.26 -76.61
C SER A 276 17.66 49.31 -76.14
N VAL A 277 17.72 48.04 -76.57
CA VAL A 277 16.77 47.00 -76.16
C VAL A 277 17.49 45.83 -75.47
N THR A 278 17.08 45.51 -74.25
CA THR A 278 17.48 44.28 -73.57
C THR A 278 16.36 43.26 -73.70
N VAL A 279 16.72 42.01 -74.06
CA VAL A 279 15.75 40.96 -74.38
C VAL A 279 16.10 39.67 -73.62
N TRP A 280 15.14 39.07 -72.92
CA TRP A 280 15.27 37.69 -72.44
C TRP A 280 13.94 36.94 -72.37
N ASN A 281 14.02 35.61 -72.46
CA ASN A 281 12.87 34.69 -72.40
C ASN A 281 11.70 35.09 -73.32
N THR A 282 12.01 35.74 -74.45
CA THR A 282 11.08 36.42 -75.34
C THR A 282 11.02 35.71 -76.69
N SER A 283 9.84 35.63 -77.30
CA SER A 283 9.60 35.08 -78.63
C SER A 283 9.18 36.19 -79.61
N ALA A 284 9.76 36.19 -80.81
CA ALA A 284 9.36 37.10 -81.90
C ALA A 284 9.75 36.51 -83.28
N PRO A 285 9.02 36.86 -84.37
CA PRO A 285 9.46 36.60 -85.75
C PRO A 285 10.88 37.07 -86.08
N GLY A 286 11.42 38.02 -85.31
CA GLY A 286 12.79 38.52 -85.33
C GLY A 286 12.85 39.86 -84.60
N ILE A 287 13.98 40.55 -84.61
CA ILE A 287 14.10 41.97 -84.23
C ILE A 287 14.84 42.72 -85.33
N SER A 288 14.32 43.88 -85.76
CA SER A 288 14.96 44.76 -86.73
C SER A 288 15.65 45.92 -86.00
N LEU A 289 16.96 46.09 -86.23
CA LEU A 289 17.70 47.26 -85.76
C LEU A 289 17.99 48.20 -86.93
N LYS A 290 17.91 49.50 -86.68
CA LYS A 290 18.15 50.60 -87.61
C LYS A 290 18.94 51.73 -86.94
N GLY A 291 19.35 52.74 -87.71
CA GLY A 291 20.11 53.87 -87.21
C GLY A 291 21.42 53.43 -86.54
N ASN A 292 21.52 53.71 -85.24
CA ASN A 292 22.60 53.30 -84.34
C ASN A 292 22.09 52.46 -83.16
N ALA A 293 20.90 51.85 -83.28
CA ALA A 293 20.26 51.09 -82.21
C ALA A 293 21.04 49.82 -81.81
N MET A 294 20.89 49.41 -80.55
CA MET A 294 21.57 48.25 -79.97
C MET A 294 20.62 47.28 -79.27
N MET A 295 20.94 45.99 -79.33
CA MET A 295 20.22 44.91 -78.66
C MET A 295 21.17 44.01 -77.86
N SER A 296 20.79 43.69 -76.62
CA SER A 296 21.47 42.69 -75.78
C SER A 296 20.53 41.52 -75.48
N LEU A 297 20.82 40.35 -76.05
CA LEU A 297 20.07 39.12 -75.84
C LEU A 297 20.64 38.33 -74.67
N TYR A 298 19.85 38.12 -73.63
CA TYR A 298 20.16 37.20 -72.53
C TYR A 298 19.28 35.94 -72.59
N ARG A 299 19.81 34.82 -72.09
CA ARG A 299 19.08 33.55 -71.91
C ARG A 299 19.27 33.04 -70.49
N TRP A 300 18.40 32.15 -70.04
CA TRP A 300 18.55 31.49 -68.74
C TRP A 300 19.32 30.18 -68.88
N ALA A 301 20.22 29.93 -67.92
CA ALA A 301 20.60 28.57 -67.56
C ALA A 301 19.95 28.23 -66.20
N THR A 302 19.32 27.06 -66.10
CA THR A 302 18.71 26.52 -64.89
C THR A 302 19.56 25.35 -64.45
N ILE A 303 20.22 25.47 -63.31
CA ILE A 303 21.21 24.50 -62.84
C ILE A 303 20.76 23.90 -61.51
N THR A 304 20.67 22.57 -61.45
CA THR A 304 20.52 21.85 -60.17
C THR A 304 21.92 21.64 -59.57
N VAL A 305 22.08 21.93 -58.28
CA VAL A 305 23.29 21.61 -57.52
C VAL A 305 23.02 20.44 -56.60
N LEU A 306 23.91 19.46 -56.63
CA LEU A 306 23.93 18.31 -55.74
C LEU A 306 25.17 18.34 -54.84
N ASP A 307 25.05 17.76 -53.66
CA ASP A 307 26.18 17.42 -52.79
C ASP A 307 26.90 16.15 -53.25
N GLY A 308 27.94 15.73 -52.54
CA GLY A 308 28.72 14.54 -52.88
C GLY A 308 27.94 13.22 -52.70
N THR A 309 26.86 13.21 -51.92
CA THR A 309 25.95 12.07 -51.71
C THR A 309 24.73 12.08 -52.66
N GLU A 310 24.73 12.98 -53.64
CA GLU A 310 23.76 13.13 -54.74
C GLU A 310 22.37 13.67 -54.34
N TYR A 311 22.24 14.20 -53.12
CA TYR A 311 21.05 14.96 -52.71
C TYR A 311 21.14 16.41 -53.18
N ILE A 312 19.98 17.06 -53.29
CA ILE A 312 19.91 18.49 -53.64
C ILE A 312 20.57 19.35 -52.57
N LEU A 313 21.36 20.35 -53.00
CA LEU A 313 22.12 21.22 -52.10
C LEU A 313 21.64 22.69 -52.17
N PRO A 314 20.64 23.08 -51.35
CA PRO A 314 20.21 24.47 -51.21
C PRO A 314 21.34 25.41 -50.80
N GLY A 315 21.25 26.68 -51.18
CA GLY A 315 22.22 27.70 -50.78
C GLY A 315 23.56 27.68 -51.53
N ALA A 316 23.88 26.61 -52.26
CA ALA A 316 25.04 26.58 -53.15
C ALA A 316 24.92 27.62 -54.28
N ALA A 317 26.00 28.31 -54.62
CA ALA A 317 26.04 29.37 -55.61
C ALA A 317 26.67 28.91 -56.94
N ILE A 318 25.93 29.04 -58.04
CA ILE A 318 26.49 28.92 -59.39
C ILE A 318 27.15 30.24 -59.77
N ARG A 319 28.46 30.20 -60.02
CA ARG A 319 29.27 31.32 -60.50
C ARG A 319 29.54 31.16 -61.99
N ALA A 320 29.10 32.10 -62.81
CA ALA A 320 29.36 32.11 -64.26
C ALA A 320 30.53 33.05 -64.59
N TYR A 321 31.62 32.45 -65.08
CA TYR A 321 32.80 33.15 -65.55
C TYR A 321 32.79 33.25 -67.07
N TRP A 322 33.12 34.43 -67.61
CA TRP A 322 33.41 34.60 -69.03
C TRP A 322 34.56 33.66 -69.46
N GLN A 323 34.35 32.84 -70.50
CA GLN A 323 35.36 31.82 -70.87
C GLN A 323 36.71 32.42 -71.30
N LEU A 324 36.74 33.63 -71.87
CA LEU A 324 37.94 34.23 -72.47
C LEU A 324 38.84 35.03 -71.51
N ASN A 325 38.28 35.68 -70.49
CA ASN A 325 39.05 36.52 -69.55
C ASN A 325 38.89 36.11 -68.07
N GLY A 326 38.09 35.08 -67.79
CA GLY A 326 37.98 34.49 -66.46
C GLY A 326 37.29 35.35 -65.39
N THR A 327 36.73 36.52 -65.73
CA THR A 327 36.01 37.35 -64.75
C THR A 327 34.57 36.87 -64.58
N ILE A 328 34.00 37.07 -63.38
CA ILE A 328 32.60 36.73 -63.10
C ILE A 328 31.71 37.66 -63.95
N HIS A 329 30.81 37.05 -64.72
CA HIS A 329 29.75 37.75 -65.43
C HIS A 329 28.50 37.91 -64.55
N ASN A 330 28.11 36.83 -63.87
CA ASN A 330 26.93 36.77 -63.03
C ASN A 330 27.03 35.59 -62.05
N SER A 331 26.17 35.56 -61.03
CA SER A 331 25.97 34.41 -60.13
C SER A 331 24.49 34.22 -59.79
N ALA A 332 24.13 33.02 -59.35
CA ALA A 332 22.81 32.73 -58.79
C ALA A 332 22.91 31.66 -57.69
N THR A 333 22.18 31.85 -56.61
CA THR A 333 22.11 30.87 -55.50
C THR A 333 21.01 29.85 -55.75
N ALA A 334 21.25 28.60 -55.36
CA ALA A 334 20.28 27.52 -55.37
C ALA A 334 19.17 27.77 -54.35
N ASN A 335 17.92 27.59 -54.79
CA ASN A 335 16.74 27.65 -53.91
C ASN A 335 16.64 26.40 -53.02
N SER A 336 15.53 26.28 -52.28
CA SER A 336 15.17 25.12 -51.45
C SER A 336 15.18 23.77 -52.17
N ASN A 337 15.15 23.77 -53.51
CA ASN A 337 15.08 22.57 -54.34
C ASN A 337 16.44 22.27 -55.01
N GLY A 338 17.53 22.92 -54.57
CA GLY A 338 18.85 22.84 -55.19
C GLY A 338 18.98 23.58 -56.52
N VAL A 339 17.97 24.34 -56.97
CA VAL A 339 17.96 24.93 -58.32
C VAL A 339 18.37 26.41 -58.32
N ALA A 340 19.46 26.72 -59.02
CA ALA A 340 19.94 28.08 -59.31
C ALA A 340 19.60 28.49 -60.75
N LYS A 341 18.92 29.63 -60.93
CA LYS A 341 18.53 30.15 -62.26
C LYS A 341 19.32 31.40 -62.61
N ILE A 342 20.28 31.28 -63.53
CA ILE A 342 21.27 32.33 -63.84
C ILE A 342 21.06 32.95 -65.24
N ARG A 343 21.09 34.28 -65.30
CA ARG A 343 20.90 35.06 -66.55
C ARG A 343 22.26 35.30 -67.22
N LEU A 344 22.42 34.86 -68.46
CA LEU A 344 23.67 34.90 -69.21
C LEU A 344 23.52 35.74 -70.50
N LEU A 345 24.53 36.54 -70.86
CA LEU A 345 24.53 37.40 -72.06
C LEU A 345 25.04 36.59 -73.26
N VAL A 346 24.26 36.54 -74.34
CA VAL A 346 24.46 35.54 -75.40
C VAL A 346 24.77 36.17 -76.75
N SER A 347 24.17 37.31 -77.07
CA SER A 347 24.49 38.05 -78.29
C SER A 347 24.24 39.54 -78.10
N GLU A 348 25.14 40.36 -78.63
CA GLU A 348 24.99 41.81 -78.74
C GLU A 348 24.89 42.19 -80.22
N LEU A 349 23.77 42.77 -80.62
CA LEU A 349 23.56 43.26 -81.99
C LEU A 349 23.62 44.79 -81.99
N LYS A 350 24.23 45.37 -83.02
CA LYS A 350 24.36 46.83 -83.17
C LYS A 350 24.18 47.23 -84.63
N ALA A 351 23.18 48.10 -84.88
CA ALA A 351 23.08 48.85 -86.12
C ALA A 351 24.14 49.96 -86.14
N THR A 352 24.76 50.19 -87.30
CA THR A 352 25.60 51.37 -87.58
C THR A 352 25.61 51.58 -89.08
N GLY A 353 25.23 52.78 -89.55
CA GLY A 353 25.23 53.11 -90.98
C GLY A 353 24.31 52.24 -91.85
N GLY A 354 23.26 51.65 -91.28
CA GLY A 354 22.34 50.75 -91.96
C GLY A 354 22.77 49.27 -92.01
N VAL A 355 23.97 48.93 -91.52
CA VAL A 355 24.42 47.54 -91.36
C VAL A 355 24.22 47.11 -89.90
N VAL A 356 23.71 45.89 -89.68
CA VAL A 356 23.61 45.29 -88.35
C VAL A 356 24.75 44.30 -88.15
N SER A 357 25.61 44.60 -87.19
CA SER A 357 26.64 43.69 -86.68
C SER A 357 26.10 42.84 -85.53
N SER A 358 26.61 41.62 -85.37
CA SER A 358 26.27 40.71 -84.27
C SER A 358 27.55 40.16 -83.63
N THR A 359 27.66 40.30 -82.31
CA THR A 359 28.77 39.79 -81.51
C THR A 359 28.25 38.68 -80.59
N TYR A 360 28.73 37.45 -80.80
CA TYR A 360 28.42 36.33 -79.92
C TYR A 360 29.16 36.45 -78.59
N LYS A 361 28.48 36.13 -77.48
CA LYS A 361 28.99 36.23 -76.11
C LYS A 361 28.74 34.97 -75.26
N GLY A 362 27.88 34.06 -75.70
CA GLY A 362 27.27 33.00 -74.87
C GLY A 362 28.16 31.89 -74.30
N ASN A 363 29.48 32.04 -74.32
CA ASN A 363 30.44 31.04 -73.87
C ASN A 363 30.91 31.29 -72.43
N TYR A 364 30.54 30.38 -71.53
CA TYR A 364 30.78 30.51 -70.09
C TYR A 364 31.40 29.25 -69.48
N ARG A 365 32.25 29.45 -68.47
CA ARG A 365 32.63 28.42 -67.51
C ARG A 365 31.77 28.61 -66.27
N LEU A 366 31.02 27.59 -65.88
CA LEU A 366 30.23 27.54 -64.65
C LEU A 366 30.97 26.72 -63.58
N VAL A 367 30.85 27.15 -62.33
CA VAL A 367 31.31 26.40 -61.14
C VAL A 367 30.21 26.51 -60.09
N ALA A 368 29.82 25.38 -59.48
CA ALA A 368 29.00 25.39 -58.28
C ALA A 368 29.90 25.51 -57.05
N VAL A 369 29.57 26.42 -56.14
CA VAL A 369 30.32 26.67 -54.91
C VAL A 369 29.36 26.66 -53.72
N TYR A 370 29.60 25.77 -52.77
CA TYR A 370 28.90 25.73 -51.50
C TYR A 370 29.82 26.27 -50.40
N THR A 371 29.28 27.03 -49.45
CA THR A 371 30.07 27.67 -48.39
C THR A 371 29.53 27.26 -47.03
N TYR A 372 30.33 26.50 -46.27
CA TYR A 372 30.01 26.04 -44.93
C TYR A 372 31.11 26.49 -43.96
N ASN A 373 30.73 27.10 -42.83
CA ASN A 373 31.66 27.64 -41.83
C ASN A 373 32.84 28.47 -42.41
N SER A 374 32.55 29.27 -43.44
CA SER A 374 33.51 30.10 -44.21
C SER A 374 34.51 29.36 -45.12
N VAL A 375 34.37 28.03 -45.28
CA VAL A 375 35.14 27.22 -46.25
C VAL A 375 34.33 27.05 -47.54
N GLU A 376 34.95 27.21 -48.71
CA GLU A 376 34.32 27.02 -50.02
C GLU A 376 34.61 25.63 -50.61
N TYR A 377 33.56 24.83 -50.77
CA TYR A 377 33.56 23.56 -51.50
C TYR A 377 33.11 23.83 -52.94
N SER A 378 33.85 23.31 -53.93
CA SER A 378 33.61 23.65 -55.34
C SER A 378 33.50 22.41 -56.23
N SER A 379 32.55 22.45 -57.16
CA SER A 379 32.44 21.43 -58.22
C SER A 379 33.62 21.47 -59.19
N SER A 380 33.78 20.40 -59.97
CA SER A 380 34.49 20.49 -61.24
C SER A 380 33.90 21.60 -62.14
N PRO A 381 34.71 22.32 -62.95
CA PRO A 381 34.23 23.38 -63.82
C PRO A 381 33.57 22.84 -65.08
N GLY A 382 32.31 23.20 -65.30
CA GLY A 382 31.56 22.85 -66.51
C GLY A 382 31.54 24.00 -67.52
N TYR A 383 31.43 23.69 -68.81
CA TYR A 383 31.45 24.67 -69.89
C TYR A 383 30.11 24.68 -70.64
N VAL A 384 29.52 25.85 -70.83
CA VAL A 384 28.24 26.03 -71.51
C VAL A 384 28.37 27.03 -72.65
N ALA A 385 27.81 26.66 -73.81
CA ALA A 385 27.63 27.52 -74.97
C ALA A 385 26.13 27.79 -75.16
N MET A 386 25.69 29.01 -74.90
CA MET A 386 24.29 29.43 -75.02
C MET A 386 23.98 29.73 -76.50
N ALA A 387 22.86 29.21 -77.04
CA ALA A 387 22.52 29.41 -78.46
C ALA A 387 22.44 30.91 -78.85
N PRO A 388 23.07 31.37 -79.95
CA PRO A 388 23.11 32.79 -80.34
C PRO A 388 21.72 33.40 -80.62
N TYR A 389 21.69 34.69 -80.96
CA TYR A 389 20.55 35.23 -81.71
C TYR A 389 20.43 34.49 -83.05
N LEU A 390 19.22 34.01 -83.31
CA LEU A 390 18.77 33.46 -84.58
C LEU A 390 17.45 34.15 -84.93
N GLU A 391 17.07 34.11 -86.21
CA GLU A 391 15.76 34.57 -86.67
C GLU A 391 14.98 33.36 -87.23
N PRO A 392 13.77 33.07 -86.73
CA PRO A 392 13.01 33.79 -85.69
C PRO A 392 13.64 33.70 -84.29
N LEU A 393 13.40 34.73 -83.48
CA LEU A 393 13.86 34.79 -82.11
C LEU A 393 13.03 33.85 -81.24
N THR A 394 13.65 32.76 -80.80
CA THR A 394 13.01 31.69 -80.02
C THR A 394 13.52 31.63 -78.58
N VAL A 395 12.63 31.20 -77.68
CA VAL A 395 12.96 30.91 -76.29
C VAL A 395 13.73 29.59 -76.22
N ILE A 396 15.05 29.73 -76.12
CA ILE A 396 16.00 28.63 -75.86
C ILE A 396 16.69 28.98 -74.54
N ASN A 397 16.67 28.04 -73.60
CA ASN A 397 17.31 28.11 -72.30
C ASN A 397 18.08 26.79 -72.07
N VAL A 398 19.08 26.78 -71.19
CA VAL A 398 19.86 25.56 -70.88
C VAL A 398 19.44 25.00 -69.53
N VAL A 399 19.47 23.67 -69.39
CA VAL A 399 19.34 22.96 -68.11
C VAL A 399 20.60 22.12 -67.90
N GLY A 400 21.04 21.96 -66.65
CA GLY A 400 22.17 21.09 -66.30
C GLY A 400 22.25 20.80 -64.80
N THR A 401 23.15 19.90 -64.42
CA THR A 401 23.39 19.50 -63.03
C THR A 401 24.87 19.64 -62.69
N PHE A 402 25.19 20.05 -61.46
CA PHE A 402 26.54 20.12 -60.93
C PHE A 402 26.60 19.40 -59.59
N LYS A 403 27.53 18.44 -59.46
CA LYS A 403 27.84 17.78 -58.18
C LYS A 403 29.02 18.50 -57.51
N ILE A 404 29.00 18.65 -56.20
CA ILE A 404 30.14 19.13 -55.40
C ILE A 404 30.68 17.93 -54.64
N ASP A 405 31.57 17.17 -55.28
CA ASP A 405 32.00 15.83 -54.84
C ASP A 405 32.69 15.83 -53.46
N SER A 406 33.22 16.97 -53.02
CA SER A 406 33.87 17.15 -51.71
C SER A 406 32.95 17.69 -50.60
N ALA A 407 31.67 17.94 -50.88
CA ALA A 407 30.68 18.32 -49.89
C ALA A 407 29.97 17.05 -49.38
N LEU A 408 30.49 16.46 -48.31
CA LEU A 408 30.09 15.16 -47.75
C LEU A 408 29.72 15.28 -46.25
N PRO A 409 28.90 14.36 -45.70
CA PRO A 409 28.74 14.16 -44.25
C PRO A 409 30.02 13.58 -43.62
N ASN A 410 30.04 13.46 -42.28
CA ASN A 410 31.07 12.71 -41.55
C ASN A 410 30.48 12.22 -40.22
N ILE A 411 30.08 10.95 -40.14
CA ILE A 411 29.19 10.39 -39.12
C ILE A 411 29.99 9.64 -38.04
N ASP A 412 30.39 10.35 -36.98
CA ASP A 412 31.09 9.78 -35.82
C ASP A 412 30.06 9.24 -34.78
N PRO A 413 30.06 7.95 -34.39
CA PRO A 413 29.09 7.36 -33.47
C PRO A 413 29.69 6.98 -32.10
N PRO A 414 30.08 7.95 -31.24
CA PRO A 414 30.54 7.65 -29.89
C PRO A 414 29.42 6.94 -29.11
N VAL A 415 29.79 5.90 -28.38
CA VAL A 415 28.87 5.05 -27.61
C VAL A 415 29.14 5.20 -26.11
N THR A 416 28.08 5.09 -25.33
CA THR A 416 28.09 5.09 -23.87
C THR A 416 27.15 3.98 -23.38
N VAL A 417 27.50 3.32 -22.27
CA VAL A 417 26.67 2.26 -21.67
C VAL A 417 26.27 2.68 -20.26
N TYR A 418 24.96 2.81 -20.04
CA TYR A 418 24.41 3.17 -18.74
C TYR A 418 24.49 1.97 -17.78
N ARG A 419 25.18 2.17 -16.66
CA ARG A 419 25.84 1.14 -15.83
C ARG A 419 26.93 0.41 -16.61
N ASN A 420 28.10 1.04 -16.64
CA ASN A 420 29.40 0.42 -16.89
C ASN A 420 30.21 0.48 -15.57
N PRO A 421 30.61 -0.64 -14.95
CA PRO A 421 30.35 -2.03 -15.34
C PRO A 421 28.86 -2.41 -15.31
N ALA A 422 28.49 -3.42 -16.10
CA ALA A 422 27.11 -3.88 -16.22
C ALA A 422 26.84 -5.10 -15.31
N VAL A 423 25.62 -5.17 -14.77
CA VAL A 423 25.21 -6.29 -13.90
C VAL A 423 24.83 -7.51 -14.72
N SER A 424 25.33 -8.67 -14.33
CA SER A 424 24.99 -10.00 -14.86
C SER A 424 23.48 -10.22 -14.89
N ASN A 425 22.98 -10.76 -16.00
CA ASN A 425 21.57 -11.10 -16.24
C ASN A 425 20.57 -9.91 -16.11
N ALA A 426 21.06 -8.66 -16.19
CA ALA A 426 20.24 -7.46 -16.06
C ALA A 426 20.25 -6.59 -17.34
N PRO A 427 19.18 -5.83 -17.63
CA PRO A 427 19.17 -4.90 -18.76
C PRO A 427 20.03 -3.65 -18.48
N ALA A 428 20.83 -3.27 -19.47
CA ALA A 428 21.58 -2.02 -19.52
C ALA A 428 21.17 -1.20 -20.75
N THR A 429 21.27 0.13 -20.67
CA THR A 429 20.89 1.03 -21.78
C THR A 429 22.14 1.49 -22.52
N VAL A 430 22.29 1.06 -23.76
CA VAL A 430 23.34 1.54 -24.67
C VAL A 430 22.83 2.80 -25.36
N THR A 431 23.61 3.87 -25.36
CA THR A 431 23.25 5.13 -26.02
C THR A 431 24.42 5.65 -26.85
N THR A 432 24.15 5.98 -28.10
CA THR A 432 25.09 6.68 -28.99
C THR A 432 24.56 8.07 -29.32
N THR A 433 25.47 9.04 -29.42
CA THR A 433 25.17 10.39 -29.94
C THR A 433 25.95 10.56 -31.23
N ILE A 434 25.29 10.22 -32.33
CA ILE A 434 25.86 10.16 -33.67
C ILE A 434 26.02 11.59 -34.19
N ASN A 435 27.26 12.02 -34.41
CA ASN A 435 27.62 13.38 -34.78
C ASN A 435 27.88 13.47 -36.28
N ASN A 436 27.08 14.23 -37.04
CA ASN A 436 27.44 14.59 -38.41
C ASN A 436 28.37 15.82 -38.38
N THR A 437 29.67 15.58 -38.30
CA THR A 437 30.72 16.61 -38.29
C THR A 437 31.06 17.13 -39.69
N GLY A 438 30.48 16.54 -40.74
CA GLY A 438 30.64 16.95 -42.14
C GLY A 438 29.85 18.21 -42.51
N VAL A 439 29.83 18.51 -43.81
CA VAL A 439 29.35 19.80 -44.33
C VAL A 439 28.01 19.73 -45.07
N VAL A 440 27.44 18.55 -45.25
CA VAL A 440 26.07 18.33 -45.75
C VAL A 440 25.35 17.30 -44.88
N ASP A 441 24.03 17.20 -45.02
CA ASP A 441 23.23 16.32 -44.16
C ASP A 441 23.40 14.84 -44.55
N ALA A 442 23.66 13.98 -43.56
CA ALA A 442 23.57 12.54 -43.71
C ALA A 442 22.10 12.09 -43.75
N ARG A 443 21.78 11.05 -44.52
CA ARG A 443 20.40 10.58 -44.76
C ARG A 443 20.30 9.07 -44.76
N ASN A 444 19.21 8.54 -44.19
CA ASN A 444 18.93 7.11 -44.04
C ASN A 444 20.08 6.34 -43.35
N VAL A 445 20.70 6.95 -42.34
CA VAL A 445 21.89 6.41 -41.65
C VAL A 445 21.50 5.12 -40.92
N LEU A 446 21.95 3.99 -41.45
CA LEU A 446 21.77 2.68 -40.83
C LEU A 446 22.79 2.48 -39.71
N ILE A 447 22.33 1.96 -38.57
CA ILE A 447 23.14 1.76 -37.35
C ILE A 447 22.96 0.34 -36.86
N TYR A 448 24.06 -0.37 -36.60
CA TYR A 448 24.08 -1.69 -35.97
C TYR A 448 24.76 -1.63 -34.60
N PHE A 449 24.14 -2.29 -33.61
CA PHE A 449 24.65 -2.43 -32.25
C PHE A 449 25.06 -3.89 -32.01
N TYR A 450 26.31 -4.09 -31.59
CA TYR A 450 26.89 -5.41 -31.35
C TYR A 450 27.35 -5.57 -29.91
N ASP A 451 27.33 -6.81 -29.45
CA ASP A 451 27.83 -7.26 -28.15
C ASP A 451 28.88 -8.34 -28.40
N SER A 452 30.16 -7.95 -28.34
CA SER A 452 31.29 -8.78 -28.78
C SER A 452 32.31 -9.09 -27.66
N ASN A 453 33.19 -10.06 -27.93
CA ASN A 453 34.40 -10.33 -27.14
C ASN A 453 35.64 -9.53 -27.60
N ASP A 454 35.55 -8.82 -28.74
CA ASP A 454 36.64 -8.03 -29.32
C ASP A 454 36.10 -6.66 -29.78
N THR A 455 36.99 -5.75 -30.16
CA THR A 455 36.70 -4.44 -30.75
C THR A 455 36.21 -4.48 -32.20
N VAL A 456 36.17 -5.67 -32.83
CA VAL A 456 35.78 -5.87 -34.24
C VAL A 456 34.39 -6.50 -34.31
N PRO A 457 33.38 -5.85 -34.90
CA PRO A 457 32.02 -6.35 -34.90
C PRO A 457 31.82 -7.56 -35.83
N ALA A 458 31.15 -8.60 -35.33
CA ALA A 458 30.70 -9.74 -36.12
C ALA A 458 29.17 -9.73 -36.32
N MET A 459 28.68 -9.99 -37.54
CA MET A 459 27.25 -9.99 -37.85
C MET A 459 26.40 -11.01 -37.06
N SER A 460 27.01 -12.02 -36.43
CA SER A 460 26.37 -12.96 -35.50
C SER A 460 26.16 -12.39 -34.09
N GLU A 461 26.78 -11.26 -33.77
CA GLU A 461 26.80 -10.61 -32.45
C GLU A 461 25.94 -9.32 -32.41
N LYS A 462 25.26 -9.00 -33.52
CA LYS A 462 24.33 -7.86 -33.59
C LYS A 462 23.08 -8.14 -32.74
N PHE A 463 22.81 -7.31 -31.75
CA PHE A 463 21.62 -7.42 -30.89
C PHE A 463 20.53 -6.39 -31.23
N ALA A 464 20.87 -5.26 -31.86
CA ALA A 464 19.90 -4.28 -32.32
C ALA A 464 20.32 -3.60 -33.63
N GLU A 465 19.33 -3.04 -34.33
CA GLU A 465 19.50 -2.19 -35.52
C GLU A 465 18.56 -0.99 -35.45
N TYR A 466 18.99 0.13 -36.04
CA TYR A 466 18.21 1.37 -36.10
C TYR A 466 18.51 2.14 -37.38
N THR A 467 17.64 3.08 -37.77
CA THR A 467 17.87 3.95 -38.93
C THR A 467 17.47 5.38 -38.59
N VAL A 468 18.29 6.35 -38.98
CA VAL A 468 18.02 7.78 -38.80
C VAL A 468 17.85 8.45 -40.17
N ASP A 469 16.62 8.88 -40.46
CA ASP A 469 16.24 9.47 -41.76
C ASP A 469 17.12 10.66 -42.19
N LEU A 470 17.53 11.50 -41.24
CA LEU A 470 18.30 12.73 -41.48
C LEU A 470 19.13 13.13 -40.24
N ILE A 471 20.43 13.35 -40.43
CA ILE A 471 21.31 14.04 -39.47
C ILE A 471 21.86 15.31 -40.16
N PRO A 472 21.35 16.51 -39.81
CA PRO A 472 21.77 17.75 -40.47
C PRO A 472 23.28 18.02 -40.39
N ALA A 473 23.83 18.81 -41.32
CA ALA A 473 25.24 19.21 -41.32
C ALA A 473 25.63 19.94 -40.01
N GLY A 474 26.61 19.42 -39.27
CA GLY A 474 26.99 19.91 -37.93
C GLY A 474 25.99 19.57 -36.82
N GLY A 475 25.02 18.70 -37.10
CA GLY A 475 24.01 18.22 -36.16
C GLY A 475 24.35 16.86 -35.55
N GLN A 476 23.48 16.40 -34.65
CA GLN A 476 23.62 15.11 -33.96
C GLN A 476 22.28 14.38 -33.88
N ALA A 477 22.32 13.05 -33.81
CA ALA A 477 21.17 12.20 -33.53
C ALA A 477 21.47 11.26 -32.34
N VAL A 478 20.56 11.19 -31.36
CA VAL A 478 20.72 10.31 -30.20
C VAL A 478 19.88 9.06 -30.40
N VAL A 479 20.51 7.88 -30.26
CA VAL A 479 19.84 6.58 -30.35
C VAL A 479 20.17 5.77 -29.10
N SER A 480 19.12 5.29 -28.42
CA SER A 480 19.22 4.46 -27.22
C SER A 480 18.53 3.12 -27.43
N VAL A 481 19.20 2.03 -27.07
CA VAL A 481 18.69 0.65 -27.15
C VAL A 481 18.95 -0.10 -25.84
N THR A 482 18.05 -1.02 -25.48
CA THR A 482 18.25 -1.90 -24.33
C THR A 482 19.10 -3.10 -24.75
N TRP A 483 20.27 -3.24 -24.14
CA TRP A 483 21.09 -4.45 -24.20
C TRP A 483 20.70 -5.37 -23.05
N MET A 484 20.30 -6.59 -23.39
CA MET A 484 20.01 -7.65 -22.42
C MET A 484 21.31 -8.41 -22.13
N ASN A 485 22.06 -7.98 -21.12
CA ASN A 485 23.29 -8.67 -20.72
C ASN A 485 22.96 -10.06 -20.15
N THR A 486 23.36 -11.13 -20.84
CA THR A 486 23.21 -12.53 -20.39
C THR A 486 24.54 -13.20 -20.03
N HIS A 487 25.62 -12.44 -19.95
CA HIS A 487 26.97 -12.94 -19.67
C HIS A 487 27.23 -13.05 -18.17
N LEU A 488 28.21 -13.86 -17.79
CA LEU A 488 28.50 -14.19 -16.39
C LEU A 488 29.38 -13.11 -15.70
N PRO A 489 29.31 -13.00 -14.36
CA PRO A 489 30.24 -12.18 -13.59
C PRO A 489 31.71 -12.49 -13.91
N GLY A 490 32.51 -11.45 -14.13
CA GLY A 490 33.93 -11.56 -14.47
C GLY A 490 34.24 -11.66 -15.97
N GLU A 491 33.23 -11.72 -16.84
CA GLU A 491 33.43 -11.51 -18.29
C GLU A 491 33.67 -10.02 -18.61
N THR A 492 34.28 -9.74 -19.76
CA THR A 492 34.41 -8.39 -20.33
C THR A 492 33.82 -8.41 -21.73
N ARG A 493 32.92 -7.47 -22.02
CA ARG A 493 32.24 -7.32 -23.31
C ARG A 493 32.62 -6.01 -23.97
N TYR A 494 32.57 -5.96 -25.29
CA TYR A 494 32.68 -4.73 -26.07
C TYR A 494 31.32 -4.43 -26.69
N ILE A 495 30.76 -3.27 -26.34
CA ILE A 495 29.54 -2.77 -26.95
C ILE A 495 29.93 -1.85 -28.09
N ILE A 496 29.70 -2.32 -29.32
CA ILE A 496 30.13 -1.65 -30.56
C ILE A 496 28.92 -1.04 -31.24
N VAL A 497 29.07 0.20 -31.71
CA VAL A 497 28.13 0.89 -32.59
C VAL A 497 28.82 1.15 -33.92
N GLN A 498 28.23 0.64 -34.99
CA GLN A 498 28.66 0.90 -36.36
C GLN A 498 27.58 1.69 -37.10
N VAL A 499 27.96 2.81 -37.70
CA VAL A 499 27.13 3.51 -38.69
C VAL A 499 27.53 3.08 -40.09
N ASP A 500 26.58 3.23 -41.03
CA ASP A 500 26.66 2.78 -42.41
C ASP A 500 27.47 1.47 -42.60
N PRO A 501 26.99 0.35 -42.03
CA PRO A 501 27.69 -0.93 -42.04
C PRO A 501 27.85 -1.57 -43.44
N PHE A 502 27.48 -0.84 -44.52
CA PHE A 502 27.52 -1.28 -45.90
C PHE A 502 28.34 -0.36 -46.84
N ASP A 503 28.94 0.73 -46.37
CA ASP A 503 29.76 1.64 -47.21
C ASP A 503 28.94 2.19 -48.42
N THR A 504 27.84 2.89 -48.08
CA THR A 504 26.78 3.35 -49.01
C THR A 504 26.52 4.86 -48.98
N ILE A 505 26.95 5.57 -47.94
CA ILE A 505 26.90 7.02 -47.76
C ILE A 505 28.36 7.50 -47.82
N PRO A 506 28.83 8.10 -48.94
CA PRO A 506 30.20 8.60 -49.00
C PRO A 506 30.46 9.72 -47.98
N GLU A 507 31.57 9.65 -47.25
CA GLU A 507 31.87 10.50 -46.09
C GLU A 507 33.18 11.29 -46.26
N MET A 508 33.43 12.27 -45.38
CA MET A 508 34.74 12.97 -45.35
C MET A 508 35.84 12.10 -44.73
N ASN A 509 35.47 11.07 -43.96
CA ASN A 509 36.31 10.05 -43.36
C ASN A 509 35.47 8.77 -43.22
N GLU A 510 35.99 7.64 -43.68
CA GLU A 510 35.30 6.33 -43.62
C GLU A 510 35.82 5.47 -42.44
N SER A 511 36.64 6.05 -41.54
CA SER A 511 37.40 5.31 -40.52
C SER A 511 37.01 5.59 -39.08
N ASP A 512 36.12 6.55 -38.84
CA ASP A 512 35.47 6.89 -37.57
C ASP A 512 34.06 6.28 -37.45
N ASN A 513 33.55 5.58 -38.48
CA ASN A 513 32.21 4.96 -38.50
C ASN A 513 31.99 3.79 -37.50
N ILE A 514 32.93 3.52 -36.59
CA ILE A 514 32.84 2.50 -35.54
C ILE A 514 33.28 3.10 -34.20
N GLY A 515 32.33 3.23 -33.26
CA GLY A 515 32.58 3.51 -31.85
C GLY A 515 32.41 2.26 -31.00
N TRP A 516 33.19 2.12 -29.92
CA TRP A 516 33.02 1.02 -28.96
C TRP A 516 33.29 1.45 -27.52
N GLU A 517 32.65 0.76 -26.57
CA GLU A 517 32.87 0.91 -25.13
C GLU A 517 33.18 -0.46 -24.50
N MET A 518 34.18 -0.51 -23.61
CA MET A 518 34.50 -1.74 -22.86
C MET A 518 33.64 -1.81 -21.60
N VAL A 519 32.89 -2.90 -21.45
CA VAL A 519 31.98 -3.13 -20.33
C VAL A 519 32.35 -4.41 -19.59
N PRO A 520 32.97 -4.32 -18.39
CA PRO A 520 33.13 -5.45 -17.49
C PRO A 520 31.77 -5.88 -16.94
N ILE A 521 31.57 -7.19 -16.76
CA ILE A 521 30.36 -7.77 -16.18
C ILE A 521 30.61 -8.04 -14.70
N ILE A 522 29.77 -7.47 -13.83
CA ILE A 522 29.77 -7.71 -12.38
C ILE A 522 28.57 -8.55 -11.98
N GLY A 523 28.75 -9.41 -10.98
CA GLY A 523 27.63 -9.97 -10.23
C GLY A 523 27.19 -9.01 -9.14
N LEU A 524 26.03 -9.28 -8.55
CA LEU A 524 25.59 -8.65 -7.31
C LEU A 524 25.24 -9.74 -6.28
N PRO A 525 25.45 -9.49 -4.97
CA PRO A 525 24.80 -10.29 -3.95
C PRO A 525 23.27 -10.12 -4.07
N ASP A 526 22.55 -11.03 -3.44
CA ASP A 526 21.08 -11.01 -3.39
C ASP A 526 20.71 -11.60 -2.04
N MET A 527 20.40 -10.74 -1.07
CA MET A 527 20.21 -11.18 0.31
C MET A 527 18.78 -11.62 0.54
N THR A 528 18.60 -12.69 1.32
CA THR A 528 17.25 -13.18 1.63
C THR A 528 17.16 -13.86 2.98
N ILE A 529 15.96 -13.81 3.54
CA ILE A 529 15.54 -14.45 4.79
C ILE A 529 14.16 -15.07 4.59
N GLY A 530 13.97 -16.29 5.10
CA GLY A 530 12.67 -16.94 5.18
C GLY A 530 12.16 -17.03 6.62
N SER A 531 10.85 -16.97 6.82
CA SER A 531 10.19 -16.92 8.13
C SER A 531 10.51 -18.12 9.02
N ALA A 532 10.76 -19.30 8.45
CA ALA A 532 11.24 -20.48 9.18
C ALA A 532 12.66 -20.32 9.75
N GLY A 533 13.41 -19.31 9.30
CA GLY A 533 14.73 -18.92 9.78
C GLY A 533 14.72 -17.86 10.88
N ILE A 534 13.55 -17.30 11.25
CA ILE A 534 13.40 -16.38 12.37
C ILE A 534 12.88 -17.16 13.59
N TYR A 535 13.64 -17.16 14.68
CA TYR A 535 13.26 -17.86 15.92
C TYR A 535 13.95 -17.24 17.15
N THR A 536 13.50 -17.59 18.35
CA THR A 536 14.16 -17.18 19.60
C THR A 536 14.79 -18.37 20.32
N ALA A 537 15.79 -18.09 21.16
CA ALA A 537 16.33 -19.02 22.15
C ALA A 537 16.13 -18.42 23.56
N PRO A 538 15.24 -18.98 24.42
CA PRO A 538 14.33 -20.10 24.14
C PRO A 538 13.22 -19.76 23.13
N ILE A 539 12.64 -20.80 22.52
CA ILE A 539 11.62 -20.69 21.44
C ILE A 539 10.28 -20.08 21.87
N MET A 540 10.03 -20.03 23.18
CA MET A 540 8.93 -19.30 23.81
C MET A 540 9.52 -18.53 24.99
N PRO A 541 9.97 -17.27 24.80
CA PRO A 541 10.59 -16.48 25.85
C PRO A 541 9.53 -15.87 26.77
N THR A 542 9.91 -15.58 28.01
CA THR A 542 9.03 -14.95 29.01
C THR A 542 9.16 -13.42 28.95
N GLU A 543 8.06 -12.70 29.13
CA GLU A 543 8.09 -11.23 29.23
C GLU A 543 9.05 -10.74 30.33
N GLY A 544 9.79 -9.65 30.07
CA GLY A 544 10.83 -9.13 30.94
C GLY A 544 12.13 -9.95 31.03
N ILE A 545 12.17 -11.19 30.51
CA ILE A 545 13.37 -12.04 30.51
C ILE A 545 14.08 -11.95 29.16
N SER A 546 15.42 -11.84 29.20
CA SER A 546 16.27 -11.81 28.00
C SER A 546 16.33 -13.16 27.28
N CYS A 547 16.14 -13.14 25.97
CA CYS A 547 16.31 -14.24 25.03
C CYS A 547 17.12 -13.75 23.82
N ASP A 548 17.74 -14.65 23.05
CA ASP A 548 18.37 -14.27 21.79
C ASP A 548 17.42 -14.52 20.62
N VAL A 549 17.25 -13.51 19.77
CA VAL A 549 16.46 -13.54 18.53
C VAL A 549 17.40 -13.81 17.38
N TYR A 550 17.13 -14.84 16.59
CA TYR A 550 17.94 -15.27 15.46
C TYR A 550 17.23 -15.01 14.13
N ALA A 551 18.02 -14.81 13.08
CA ALA A 551 17.59 -14.73 11.70
C ALA A 551 18.61 -15.44 10.79
N GLN A 552 18.15 -16.46 10.06
CA GLN A 552 18.94 -17.11 9.01
C GLN A 552 18.94 -16.26 7.74
N VAL A 553 20.12 -15.77 7.37
CA VAL A 553 20.35 -14.91 6.20
C VAL A 553 21.18 -15.68 5.17
N THR A 554 20.75 -15.65 3.91
CA THR A 554 21.39 -16.35 2.78
C THR A 554 21.72 -15.36 1.67
N ASN A 555 22.90 -15.48 1.05
CA ASN A 555 23.21 -14.79 -0.19
C ASN A 555 22.88 -15.71 -1.37
N ILE A 556 21.79 -15.45 -2.09
CA ILE A 556 21.37 -16.21 -3.29
C ILE A 556 21.85 -15.58 -4.61
N GLY A 557 22.68 -14.53 -4.53
CA GLY A 557 23.17 -13.77 -5.68
C GLY A 557 24.29 -14.45 -6.45
N ASP A 558 24.94 -13.69 -7.34
CA ASP A 558 26.09 -14.14 -8.15
C ASP A 558 27.39 -13.37 -7.86
N ALA A 559 27.44 -12.67 -6.73
CA ALA A 559 28.68 -12.14 -6.13
C ALA A 559 28.67 -12.28 -4.60
N ASP A 560 29.86 -12.19 -3.99
CA ASP A 560 30.03 -12.16 -2.54
C ASP A 560 29.47 -10.86 -1.96
N ALA A 561 28.69 -10.96 -0.88
CA ALA A 561 28.22 -9.80 -0.14
C ALA A 561 29.35 -9.19 0.70
N GLY A 562 29.39 -7.86 0.78
CA GLY A 562 30.24 -7.13 1.71
C GLY A 562 29.76 -7.22 3.16
N THR A 563 30.19 -6.29 4.00
CA THR A 563 29.61 -6.10 5.33
C THR A 563 28.24 -5.43 5.20
N PHE A 564 27.21 -5.95 5.87
CA PHE A 564 25.86 -5.39 5.88
C PHE A 564 25.21 -5.53 7.27
N ASP A 565 24.16 -4.74 7.53
CA ASP A 565 23.44 -4.77 8.81
C ASP A 565 22.11 -5.54 8.70
N VAL A 566 21.70 -6.19 9.79
CA VAL A 566 20.39 -6.84 9.93
C VAL A 566 19.69 -6.30 11.17
N SER A 567 18.59 -5.57 10.97
CA SER A 567 17.80 -4.97 12.06
C SER A 567 16.58 -5.82 12.41
N PHE A 568 16.31 -5.95 13.71
CA PHE A 568 15.22 -6.72 14.26
C PHE A 568 14.24 -5.80 15.01
N TYR A 569 12.95 -5.97 14.79
CA TYR A 569 11.88 -5.19 15.41
C TYR A 569 10.79 -6.11 15.97
N TYR A 570 10.02 -5.63 16.96
CA TYR A 570 8.80 -6.31 17.44
C TYR A 570 7.56 -5.44 17.15
N ASP A 571 6.44 -6.06 16.79
CA ASP A 571 5.16 -5.40 16.40
C ASP A 571 5.21 -4.57 15.10
N GLN A 572 6.14 -3.62 14.97
CA GLN A 572 6.21 -2.64 13.88
C GLN A 572 7.63 -2.08 13.68
N VAL A 573 7.89 -1.47 12.52
CA VAL A 573 9.22 -0.96 12.16
C VAL A 573 9.36 0.51 12.56
N ASP A 574 9.74 0.75 13.82
CA ASP A 574 10.14 2.09 14.31
C ASP A 574 11.21 2.03 15.41
N ALA A 575 11.76 3.19 15.79
CA ALA A 575 12.87 3.31 16.74
C ALA A 575 12.55 2.95 18.21
N SER A 576 11.28 2.87 18.60
CA SER A 576 10.83 2.37 19.91
C SER A 576 10.54 0.86 19.90
N HIS A 577 10.43 0.28 18.70
CA HIS A 577 10.19 -1.14 18.45
C HIS A 577 11.44 -1.90 17.95
N LEU A 578 12.53 -1.19 17.67
CA LEU A 578 13.86 -1.75 17.38
C LEU A 578 14.37 -2.55 18.58
N ILE A 579 14.59 -3.84 18.36
CA ILE A 579 15.26 -4.75 19.30
C ILE A 579 16.78 -4.50 19.27
N GLY A 580 17.32 -4.37 18.06
CA GLY A 580 18.74 -4.13 17.82
C GLY A 580 19.11 -4.40 16.36
N THR A 581 20.38 -4.16 16.05
CA THR A 581 20.97 -4.39 14.73
C THR A 581 22.23 -5.23 14.86
N ALA A 582 22.35 -6.27 14.04
CA ALA A 582 23.50 -7.15 13.97
C ALA A 582 24.27 -6.90 12.67
N THR A 583 25.51 -6.43 12.78
CA THR A 583 26.41 -6.26 11.63
C THR A 583 27.01 -7.61 11.22
N ILE A 584 26.78 -8.00 9.98
CA ILE A 584 27.20 -9.26 9.37
C ILE A 584 28.44 -8.98 8.50
N GLY A 585 29.50 -9.76 8.69
CA GLY A 585 30.70 -9.68 7.87
C GLY A 585 30.51 -10.29 6.47
N PRO A 586 31.52 -10.21 5.58
CA PRO A 586 31.40 -10.65 4.19
C PRO A 586 30.86 -12.08 4.05
N LEU A 587 29.83 -12.24 3.21
CA LEU A 587 29.08 -13.47 3.05
C LEU A 587 29.08 -13.91 1.59
N GLY A 588 29.87 -14.95 1.32
CA GLY A 588 30.13 -15.41 -0.05
C GLY A 588 28.88 -15.87 -0.81
N MET A 589 29.00 -15.92 -2.14
CA MET A 589 27.95 -16.41 -3.04
C MET A 589 27.42 -17.79 -2.61
N GLY A 590 26.11 -17.92 -2.38
CA GLY A 590 25.46 -19.15 -1.93
C GLY A 590 25.66 -19.50 -0.45
N ALA A 591 26.32 -18.64 0.34
CA ALA A 591 26.57 -18.89 1.76
C ALA A 591 25.39 -18.47 2.67
N VAL A 592 25.32 -19.09 3.84
CA VAL A 592 24.28 -18.91 4.86
C VAL A 592 24.92 -18.53 6.19
N THR A 593 24.30 -17.61 6.93
CA THR A 593 24.74 -17.18 8.27
C THR A 593 23.56 -16.97 9.23
N LEU A 594 23.86 -16.75 10.51
CA LEU A 594 22.88 -16.44 11.54
C LEU A 594 23.16 -15.05 12.13
N ALA A 595 22.33 -14.07 11.74
CA ALA A 595 22.23 -12.81 12.46
C ALA A 595 21.53 -13.06 13.81
N HIS A 596 21.93 -12.35 14.88
CA HIS A 596 21.21 -12.42 16.15
C HIS A 596 21.36 -11.17 17.02
N VAL A 597 20.37 -10.92 17.87
CA VAL A 597 20.34 -9.84 18.87
C VAL A 597 19.61 -10.31 20.14
N THR A 598 19.99 -9.78 21.30
CA THR A 598 19.31 -10.12 22.57
C THR A 598 18.09 -9.22 22.79
N TRP A 599 16.95 -9.82 23.16
CA TRP A 599 15.66 -9.16 23.38
C TRP A 599 15.05 -9.55 24.72
N ALA A 600 14.47 -8.59 25.44
CA ALA A 600 13.53 -8.85 26.53
C ALA A 600 12.19 -8.20 26.15
N SER A 601 11.15 -9.01 25.93
CA SER A 601 9.86 -8.48 25.49
C SER A 601 9.18 -7.71 26.63
N PRO A 602 8.66 -6.48 26.40
CA PRO A 602 8.04 -5.69 27.47
C PRO A 602 6.65 -6.20 27.89
N ILE A 603 6.00 -7.03 27.06
CA ILE A 603 4.69 -7.65 27.31
C ILE A 603 4.60 -9.02 26.62
N ALA A 604 3.87 -9.94 27.22
CA ALA A 604 3.55 -11.25 26.67
C ALA A 604 2.53 -11.24 25.50
N GLY A 605 2.31 -12.41 24.92
CA GLY A 605 1.34 -12.65 23.84
C GLY A 605 2.00 -13.06 22.52
N LEU A 606 1.23 -13.00 21.44
CA LEU A 606 1.76 -13.16 20.08
C LEU A 606 2.43 -11.86 19.65
N ARG A 607 3.73 -11.89 19.37
CA ARG A 607 4.54 -10.73 18.98
C ARG A 607 5.16 -11.03 17.61
N PRO A 608 4.81 -10.33 16.52
CA PRO A 608 5.51 -10.48 15.25
C PRO A 608 6.91 -9.86 15.37
N ILE A 609 7.93 -10.67 15.10
CA ILE A 609 9.31 -10.24 14.94
C ILE A 609 9.52 -9.96 13.46
N ILE A 610 9.82 -8.70 13.13
CA ILE A 610 10.09 -8.23 11.78
C ILE A 610 11.61 -8.11 11.65
N VAL A 611 12.19 -8.71 10.61
CA VAL A 611 13.63 -8.66 10.34
C VAL A 611 13.87 -8.02 8.99
N GLN A 612 14.78 -7.05 8.96
CA GLN A 612 15.18 -6.32 7.77
C GLN A 612 16.69 -6.44 7.56
N ILE A 613 17.09 -7.05 6.45
CA ILE A 613 18.47 -7.05 5.97
C ILE A 613 18.72 -5.75 5.21
N ASN A 614 19.93 -5.19 5.34
CA ASN A 614 20.42 -4.00 4.63
C ASN A 614 19.44 -2.80 4.64
N PRO A 615 18.78 -2.44 5.76
CA PRO A 615 17.74 -1.39 5.78
C PRO A 615 18.28 0.02 5.49
N SER A 616 19.60 0.19 5.46
CA SER A 616 20.30 1.42 5.05
C SER A 616 20.60 1.48 3.54
N HIS A 617 20.39 0.40 2.79
CA HIS A 617 20.82 0.22 1.40
C HIS A 617 22.32 0.56 1.20
N ALA A 618 23.16 0.20 2.17
CA ALA A 618 24.60 0.47 2.15
C ALA A 618 25.39 -0.59 1.37
N LEU A 619 24.83 -1.79 1.22
CA LEU A 619 25.24 -2.78 0.22
C LEU A 619 24.34 -2.61 -1.03
N GLU A 620 24.92 -2.72 -2.24
CA GLU A 620 24.16 -2.84 -3.49
C GLU A 620 23.92 -4.32 -3.81
N GLU A 621 22.68 -4.69 -4.10
CA GLU A 621 22.23 -6.07 -4.28
C GLU A 621 21.12 -6.18 -5.35
N ARG A 622 20.81 -7.40 -5.78
CA ARG A 622 19.95 -7.68 -6.93
C ARG A 622 18.46 -7.48 -6.67
N ASP A 623 17.96 -7.90 -5.50
CA ASP A 623 16.60 -7.62 -5.02
C ASP A 623 16.66 -7.09 -3.59
N TYR A 624 15.67 -6.26 -3.24
CA TYR A 624 15.43 -5.76 -1.89
C TYR A 624 14.05 -6.19 -1.35
N SER A 625 13.19 -6.81 -2.18
CA SER A 625 11.84 -7.22 -1.80
C SER A 625 11.81 -8.47 -0.90
N ASN A 626 12.85 -9.29 -1.03
CA ASN A 626 13.14 -10.53 -0.31
C ASN A 626 13.92 -10.33 1.02
N ASN A 627 14.23 -9.08 1.37
CA ASN A 627 15.04 -8.70 2.55
C ASN A 627 14.22 -8.36 3.81
N ASN A 628 12.89 -8.32 3.73
CA ASN A 628 11.99 -8.05 4.85
C ASN A 628 11.04 -9.25 5.08
N GLU A 629 11.18 -9.92 6.22
CA GLU A 629 10.37 -11.10 6.57
C GLU A 629 9.87 -11.00 8.02
N THR A 630 8.82 -11.74 8.38
CA THR A 630 8.17 -11.65 9.69
C THR A 630 7.75 -13.03 10.22
N ALA A 631 8.11 -13.33 11.47
CA ALA A 631 7.65 -14.53 12.18
C ALA A 631 6.95 -14.16 13.50
N VAL A 632 5.85 -14.84 13.81
CA VAL A 632 5.10 -14.60 15.06
C VAL A 632 5.67 -15.47 16.18
N ILE A 633 6.35 -14.83 17.15
CA ILE A 633 6.86 -15.48 18.35
C ILE A 633 5.78 -15.44 19.44
N THR A 634 5.66 -16.55 20.18
CA THR A 634 4.79 -16.63 21.36
C THR A 634 5.60 -16.29 22.60
N VAL A 635 5.38 -15.09 23.15
CA VAL A 635 5.95 -14.67 24.42
C VAL A 635 5.03 -15.08 25.55
N LEU A 636 5.56 -15.79 26.54
CA LEU A 636 4.84 -16.28 27.71
C LEU A 636 4.74 -15.17 28.77
N THR A 637 3.62 -15.13 29.50
CA THR A 637 3.56 -14.33 30.72
C THR A 637 4.50 -14.90 31.78
N GLN A 638 4.91 -14.05 32.72
CA GLN A 638 5.59 -14.48 33.94
C GLN A 638 4.74 -15.50 34.74
N PRO A 639 5.35 -16.26 35.67
CA PRO A 639 4.61 -17.09 36.63
C PRO A 639 3.59 -16.28 37.46
N ASP A 640 2.66 -16.98 38.10
CA ASP A 640 1.66 -16.43 39.04
C ASP A 640 1.29 -17.52 40.07
N LEU A 641 1.96 -17.55 41.22
CA LEU A 641 1.87 -18.64 42.20
C LEU A 641 0.85 -18.33 43.30
N TYR A 642 -0.38 -18.81 43.13
CA TYR A 642 -1.46 -18.63 44.09
C TYR A 642 -1.81 -19.90 44.87
N ILE A 643 -2.39 -19.74 46.07
CA ILE A 643 -2.95 -20.85 46.86
C ILE A 643 -4.47 -20.84 46.73
N SER A 644 -5.01 -21.71 45.88
CA SER A 644 -6.47 -21.80 45.65
C SER A 644 -7.24 -22.32 46.86
N SER A 645 -6.62 -23.21 47.64
CA SER A 645 -7.26 -23.88 48.76
C SER A 645 -6.25 -24.30 49.83
N MET A 646 -6.68 -24.21 51.07
CA MET A 646 -5.98 -24.66 52.27
C MET A 646 -6.98 -25.39 53.16
N PHE A 647 -6.74 -26.65 53.49
CA PHE A 647 -7.64 -27.46 54.30
C PHE A 647 -6.87 -28.44 55.19
N ALA A 648 -7.50 -28.91 56.27
CA ALA A 648 -6.90 -29.86 57.19
C ALA A 648 -7.53 -31.25 57.04
N VAL A 649 -6.72 -32.28 57.31
CA VAL A 649 -7.14 -33.68 57.41
C VAL A 649 -6.68 -34.22 58.76
N HIS A 650 -7.60 -34.84 59.50
CA HIS A 650 -7.30 -35.56 60.74
C HIS A 650 -7.84 -36.99 60.64
N ARG A 651 -7.02 -37.98 60.99
CA ARG A 651 -7.34 -39.43 60.94
C ARG A 651 -7.97 -39.88 59.60
N GLY A 652 -7.58 -39.26 58.49
CA GLY A 652 -8.03 -39.60 57.12
C GLY A 652 -9.32 -38.93 56.65
N ALA A 653 -9.93 -38.06 57.45
CA ALA A 653 -11.08 -37.24 57.05
C ALA A 653 -10.71 -35.75 57.00
N GLN A 654 -11.21 -35.02 56.00
CA GLN A 654 -11.10 -33.56 55.95
C GLN A 654 -11.97 -32.95 57.06
N VAL A 655 -11.43 -31.94 57.76
CA VAL A 655 -12.09 -31.29 58.90
C VAL A 655 -12.42 -29.83 58.59
N GLY A 656 -13.60 -29.39 59.01
CA GLY A 656 -14.12 -28.03 58.82
C GLY A 656 -13.82 -27.10 60.00
N SER A 657 -14.03 -25.80 59.80
CA SER A 657 -13.86 -24.77 60.85
C SER A 657 -14.89 -24.85 61.99
N SER A 658 -15.90 -25.71 61.87
CA SER A 658 -16.82 -26.10 62.94
C SER A 658 -16.26 -27.15 63.89
N ASP A 659 -15.26 -27.92 63.46
CA ASP A 659 -14.95 -29.22 64.03
C ASP A 659 -13.89 -29.07 65.13
N SER A 660 -14.28 -29.38 66.37
CA SER A 660 -13.37 -29.34 67.52
C SER A 660 -12.45 -30.56 67.52
N LEU A 661 -11.16 -30.33 67.33
CA LEU A 661 -10.11 -31.35 67.28
C LEU A 661 -9.46 -31.55 68.67
N PRO A 662 -9.04 -32.77 69.05
CA PRO A 662 -8.30 -32.96 70.30
C PRO A 662 -6.96 -32.21 70.26
N ALA A 663 -6.67 -31.39 71.26
CA ALA A 663 -5.34 -30.78 71.40
C ALA A 663 -4.26 -31.84 71.67
N GLY A 664 -3.04 -31.64 71.18
CA GLY A 664 -1.92 -32.58 71.29
C GLY A 664 -1.86 -33.67 70.19
N GLU A 665 -2.84 -33.73 69.30
CA GLU A 665 -2.90 -34.68 68.19
C GLU A 665 -2.35 -34.11 66.87
N GLN A 666 -2.02 -35.00 65.93
CA GLN A 666 -1.51 -34.62 64.61
C GLN A 666 -2.62 -34.31 63.60
N VAL A 667 -2.38 -33.31 62.77
CA VAL A 667 -3.26 -32.82 61.71
C VAL A 667 -2.42 -32.47 60.49
N SER A 668 -2.78 -33.03 59.34
CA SER A 668 -2.13 -32.75 58.05
C SER A 668 -2.81 -31.56 57.38
N ILE A 669 -2.12 -30.43 57.23
CA ILE A 669 -2.62 -29.26 56.47
C ILE A 669 -2.20 -29.39 55.01
N TYR A 670 -3.18 -29.53 54.13
CA TYR A 670 -3.02 -29.58 52.68
C TYR A 670 -3.12 -28.16 52.11
N VAL A 671 -2.18 -27.83 51.22
CA VAL A 671 -2.07 -26.54 50.53
C VAL A 671 -2.00 -26.83 49.03
N LEU A 672 -2.94 -26.26 48.26
CA LEU A 672 -3.01 -26.43 46.81
C LEU A 672 -2.43 -25.19 46.12
N VAL A 673 -1.19 -25.33 45.62
CA VAL A 673 -0.45 -24.30 44.90
C VAL A 673 -0.74 -24.42 43.40
N HIS A 674 -0.97 -23.30 42.73
CA HIS A 674 -1.19 -23.23 41.29
C HIS A 674 -0.09 -22.38 40.62
N ASN A 675 -0.03 -22.42 39.29
CA ASN A 675 0.68 -21.43 38.49
C ASN A 675 -0.30 -20.91 37.43
N GLY A 676 -0.83 -19.69 37.62
CA GLY A 676 -1.73 -19.02 36.67
C GLY A 676 -1.00 -18.38 35.48
N GLY A 677 0.33 -18.30 35.57
CA GLY A 677 1.19 -17.62 34.62
C GLY A 677 1.50 -18.47 33.39
N GLY A 678 2.18 -17.89 32.40
CA GLY A 678 2.52 -18.57 31.15
C GLY A 678 3.79 -19.43 31.22
N THR A 679 4.62 -19.21 32.25
CA THR A 679 5.96 -19.79 32.38
C THR A 679 6.02 -20.83 33.49
N VAL A 680 6.51 -22.03 33.18
CA VAL A 680 6.73 -23.12 34.16
C VAL A 680 7.84 -22.74 35.13
N VAL A 681 7.57 -22.80 36.44
CA VAL A 681 8.58 -22.55 37.46
C VAL A 681 9.40 -23.81 37.67
N THR A 682 10.68 -23.80 37.26
CA THR A 682 11.58 -24.96 37.32
C THR A 682 12.55 -24.96 38.51
N GLY A 683 12.63 -23.85 39.24
CA GLY A 683 13.45 -23.71 40.45
C GLY A 683 12.72 -24.13 41.73
N PRO A 684 13.45 -24.44 42.82
CA PRO A 684 12.85 -24.82 44.09
C PRO A 684 12.03 -23.67 44.67
N THR A 685 10.73 -23.90 44.88
CA THR A 685 9.77 -22.88 45.33
C THR A 685 9.34 -23.16 46.77
N MET A 686 9.53 -22.19 47.66
CA MET A 686 9.18 -22.32 49.08
C MET A 686 7.67 -22.12 49.30
N VAL A 687 7.05 -23.01 50.06
CA VAL A 687 5.75 -22.78 50.72
C VAL A 687 6.00 -22.75 52.22
N ALA A 688 5.58 -21.68 52.88
CA ALA A 688 5.77 -21.46 54.32
C ALA A 688 4.42 -21.50 55.06
N LEU A 689 4.39 -22.16 56.22
CA LEU A 689 3.25 -22.21 57.12
C LEU A 689 3.52 -21.33 58.35
N TYR A 690 2.58 -20.45 58.68
CA TYR A 690 2.63 -19.57 59.86
C TYR A 690 1.41 -19.78 60.76
N MET A 691 1.53 -19.46 62.05
CA MET A 691 0.44 -19.52 63.02
C MET A 691 0.16 -18.12 63.64
N GLY A 692 -1.11 -17.73 63.70
CA GLY A 692 -1.57 -16.45 64.26
C GLY A 692 -1.37 -15.25 63.33
N SER A 693 -0.21 -15.11 62.69
CA SER A 693 0.04 -14.10 61.65
C SER A 693 1.27 -14.42 60.79
N ILE A 694 1.31 -13.87 59.58
CA ILE A 694 2.46 -13.98 58.65
C ILE A 694 3.61 -13.10 59.15
N ALA A 695 4.44 -13.67 60.02
CA ALA A 695 5.65 -13.04 60.56
C ALA A 695 6.76 -14.09 60.74
N PRO A 696 8.05 -13.79 60.52
CA PRO A 696 9.13 -14.79 60.63
C PRO A 696 9.23 -15.48 62.00
N SER A 697 8.87 -14.80 63.09
CA SER A 697 8.80 -15.38 64.45
C SER A 697 7.69 -16.42 64.64
N ASN A 698 6.74 -16.46 63.70
CA ASN A 698 5.49 -17.22 63.79
C ASN A 698 5.42 -18.32 62.72
N MET A 699 6.51 -18.54 61.97
CA MET A 699 6.63 -19.66 61.04
C MET A 699 6.68 -20.97 61.83
N VAL A 700 5.81 -21.91 61.46
CA VAL A 700 5.69 -23.24 62.06
C VAL A 700 6.58 -24.23 61.31
N ASP A 701 6.52 -24.21 59.98
CA ASP A 701 7.24 -25.12 59.09
C ASP A 701 7.33 -24.52 57.67
N TYR A 702 8.18 -25.09 56.81
CA TYR A 702 8.24 -24.77 55.38
C TYR A 702 8.64 -25.98 54.54
N ILE A 703 8.06 -26.07 53.34
CA ILE A 703 8.33 -27.15 52.38
C ILE A 703 8.71 -26.54 51.04
N ASN A 704 9.78 -27.06 50.44
CA ASN A 704 10.24 -26.64 49.12
C ASN A 704 9.69 -27.59 48.05
N ILE A 705 8.85 -27.06 47.17
CA ILE A 705 8.46 -27.72 45.92
C ILE A 705 9.71 -27.77 45.04
N THR A 706 10.21 -28.98 44.76
CA THR A 706 11.45 -29.21 43.98
C THR A 706 11.18 -29.80 42.60
N THR A 707 9.93 -30.18 42.32
CA THR A 707 9.42 -30.49 40.97
C THR A 707 8.95 -29.21 40.27
N PRO A 708 9.01 -29.13 38.92
CA PRO A 708 8.51 -27.96 38.22
C PRO A 708 7.00 -27.70 38.47
N ILE A 709 6.62 -26.45 38.74
CA ILE A 709 5.22 -26.05 38.89
C ILE A 709 4.67 -25.68 37.50
N SER A 710 4.03 -26.66 36.86
CA SER A 710 3.48 -26.50 35.52
C SER A 710 2.24 -25.61 35.49
N VAL A 711 2.05 -24.92 34.36
CA VAL A 711 0.85 -24.17 33.99
C VAL A 711 -0.31 -25.12 33.61
N SER A 712 0.01 -26.34 33.18
CA SER A 712 -0.97 -27.35 32.77
C SER A 712 -1.65 -28.08 33.92
N ASP A 713 -1.05 -28.06 35.10
CA ASP A 713 -1.38 -29.01 36.16
C ASP A 713 -2.44 -28.41 37.09
N PRO A 714 -3.44 -29.19 37.51
CA PRO A 714 -4.59 -28.66 38.23
C PRO A 714 -4.23 -28.10 39.61
N TYR A 715 -3.12 -28.56 40.21
CA TYR A 715 -2.41 -27.97 41.36
C TYR A 715 -1.13 -28.78 41.63
N THR A 716 -0.17 -28.17 42.33
CA THR A 716 0.86 -28.87 43.11
C THR A 716 0.44 -28.92 44.57
N GLN A 717 0.45 -30.11 45.17
CA GLN A 717 0.03 -30.31 46.56
C GLN A 717 1.23 -30.27 47.51
N VAL A 718 1.14 -29.43 48.55
CA VAL A 718 2.04 -29.45 49.72
C VAL A 718 1.24 -29.91 50.95
N VAL A 719 1.85 -30.68 51.84
CA VAL A 719 1.22 -31.22 53.05
C VAL A 719 2.13 -30.98 54.26
N PHE A 720 1.63 -30.26 55.26
CA PHE A 720 2.32 -29.99 56.52
C PHE A 720 1.72 -30.83 57.64
N ASP A 721 2.49 -31.76 58.22
CA ASP A 721 2.05 -32.58 59.35
C ASP A 721 2.38 -31.90 60.69
N ILE A 722 1.41 -31.17 61.24
CA ILE A 722 1.56 -30.40 62.48
C ILE A 722 0.90 -31.10 63.67
N THR A 723 1.44 -30.89 64.87
CA THR A 723 0.75 -31.26 66.13
C THR A 723 0.07 -30.02 66.69
N LEU A 724 -1.24 -30.10 66.98
CA LEU A 724 -1.96 -28.98 67.61
C LEU A 724 -1.44 -28.75 69.04
N PRO A 725 -1.00 -27.53 69.43
CA PRO A 725 -0.40 -27.30 70.74
C PRO A 725 -1.30 -27.71 71.92
N ALA A 726 -0.79 -28.51 72.86
CA ALA A 726 -1.57 -28.96 74.02
C ALA A 726 -2.08 -27.78 74.88
N GLN A 727 -3.32 -27.85 75.36
CA GLN A 727 -4.04 -26.74 76.02
C GLN A 727 -4.51 -27.06 77.44
N THR A 728 -4.79 -25.98 78.19
CA THR A 728 -5.44 -25.98 79.51
C THR A 728 -6.74 -25.17 79.53
N VAL A 729 -7.19 -24.71 78.36
CA VAL A 729 -8.42 -23.94 78.15
C VAL A 729 -9.41 -24.83 77.37
N PRO A 730 -10.71 -24.87 77.72
CA PRO A 730 -11.64 -25.86 77.15
C PRO A 730 -11.73 -25.88 75.62
N ILE A 731 -11.66 -24.70 74.97
CA ILE A 731 -11.66 -24.54 73.50
C ILE A 731 -10.73 -23.37 73.12
N ILE A 732 -9.99 -23.51 72.02
CA ILE A 732 -9.24 -22.43 71.35
C ILE A 732 -9.34 -22.58 69.81
N ASP A 733 -9.28 -21.48 69.08
CA ASP A 733 -9.20 -21.48 67.61
C ASP A 733 -7.79 -21.05 67.15
N TYR A 734 -7.11 -21.91 66.38
CA TYR A 734 -5.82 -21.63 65.76
C TYR A 734 -5.99 -21.21 64.31
N THR A 735 -5.60 -19.99 63.95
CA THR A 735 -5.53 -19.58 62.54
C THR A 735 -4.12 -19.81 61.99
N PHE A 736 -4.03 -20.67 60.98
CA PHE A 736 -2.82 -20.88 60.18
C PHE A 736 -2.88 -20.06 58.89
N PHE A 737 -1.72 -19.64 58.40
CA PHE A 737 -1.56 -18.99 57.10
C PHE A 737 -0.52 -19.77 56.29
N ALA A 738 -0.87 -20.21 55.08
CA ALA A 738 0.09 -20.71 54.11
C ALA A 738 0.44 -19.58 53.14
N VAL A 739 1.73 -19.47 52.76
CA VAL A 739 2.22 -18.51 51.76
C VAL A 739 3.18 -19.24 50.81
N VAL A 740 2.89 -19.23 49.52
CA VAL A 740 3.84 -19.66 48.49
C VAL A 740 4.73 -18.49 48.05
N ASN A 741 5.98 -18.78 47.72
CA ASN A 741 6.96 -17.80 47.24
C ASN A 741 7.09 -16.53 48.13
N PRO A 742 7.26 -16.66 49.45
CA PRO A 742 7.29 -15.51 50.36
C PRO A 742 8.42 -14.54 50.03
N THR A 743 8.11 -13.25 49.93
CA THR A 743 9.04 -12.17 49.55
C THR A 743 10.13 -11.85 50.58
N VAL A 744 10.08 -12.47 51.77
CA VAL A 744 11.13 -12.40 52.80
C VAL A 744 12.15 -13.52 52.58
N SER A 745 13.40 -13.15 52.33
CA SER A 745 14.54 -14.04 52.07
C SER A 745 15.05 -14.80 53.33
N GLN A 746 14.14 -15.52 53.99
CA GLN A 746 14.44 -16.48 55.05
C GLN A 746 15.07 -17.74 54.44
N GLY A 747 16.03 -18.35 55.13
CA GLY A 747 16.65 -19.62 54.71
C GLY A 747 17.59 -19.56 53.49
N GLY A 748 17.81 -18.38 52.88
CA GLY A 748 18.74 -18.21 51.75
C GLY A 748 18.14 -18.49 50.37
N PHE A 749 16.82 -18.61 50.25
CA PHE A 749 16.12 -18.70 48.97
C PHE A 749 15.90 -17.31 48.38
N SER A 750 16.06 -17.19 47.06
CA SER A 750 15.55 -16.05 46.28
C SER A 750 14.11 -16.36 45.87
N PRO A 751 13.16 -15.43 46.03
CA PRO A 751 11.81 -15.63 45.52
C PRO A 751 11.83 -15.74 43.99
N VAL A 752 10.93 -16.57 43.46
CA VAL A 752 10.59 -16.61 42.04
C VAL A 752 10.03 -15.24 41.65
N PHE A 753 10.38 -14.77 40.44
CA PHE A 753 9.79 -13.55 39.91
C PHE A 753 8.47 -13.88 39.21
N GLU A 754 7.39 -13.22 39.62
CA GLU A 754 6.01 -13.51 39.21
C GLU A 754 5.18 -12.23 39.06
N SER A 755 4.06 -12.33 38.36
CA SER A 755 3.25 -11.18 37.93
C SER A 755 2.28 -10.65 38.99
N ASP A 756 1.88 -11.47 39.96
CA ASP A 756 1.09 -11.07 41.13
C ASP A 756 1.70 -11.73 42.38
N TYR A 757 1.70 -10.99 43.50
CA TYR A 757 2.17 -11.44 44.82
C TYR A 757 1.04 -11.39 45.87
N THR A 758 -0.18 -10.99 45.48
CA THR A 758 -1.30 -10.73 46.39
C THR A 758 -2.19 -11.94 46.63
N ASN A 759 -2.06 -12.97 45.79
CA ASN A 759 -2.87 -14.19 45.78
C ASN A 759 -2.11 -15.42 46.39
N ASN A 760 -0.83 -15.25 46.70
CA ASN A 760 0.09 -16.24 47.27
C ASN A 760 -0.31 -16.77 48.64
N ALA A 761 -1.20 -16.08 49.37
CA ALA A 761 -1.49 -16.33 50.76
C ALA A 761 -2.93 -16.82 50.97
N ASN A 762 -3.10 -17.89 51.75
CA ASN A 762 -4.40 -18.42 52.15
C ASN A 762 -4.38 -18.77 53.64
N SER A 763 -5.54 -18.95 54.26
CA SER A 763 -5.66 -19.13 55.71
C SER A 763 -6.74 -20.11 56.14
N LEU A 764 -6.48 -20.81 57.23
CA LEU A 764 -7.29 -21.90 57.76
C LEU A 764 -7.38 -21.81 59.29
N SER A 765 -8.59 -21.65 59.82
CA SER A 765 -8.84 -21.69 61.26
C SER A 765 -9.29 -23.09 61.70
N LEU A 766 -8.57 -23.69 62.64
CA LEU A 766 -8.84 -24.99 63.24
C LEU A 766 -9.20 -24.84 64.72
N ARG A 767 -10.32 -25.42 65.13
CA ARG A 767 -10.74 -25.43 66.54
C ARG A 767 -10.12 -26.61 67.28
N ALA A 768 -9.61 -26.38 68.48
CA ALA A 768 -9.08 -27.42 69.36
C ALA A 768 -9.74 -27.39 70.74
N PHE A 769 -9.82 -28.55 71.40
CA PHE A 769 -10.35 -28.71 72.76
C PHE A 769 -9.37 -29.42 73.71
N ASP A 770 -9.50 -29.18 75.02
CA ASP A 770 -8.68 -29.86 76.04
C ASP A 770 -9.02 -31.37 76.10
N SER A 771 -8.07 -32.18 75.67
CA SER A 771 -8.22 -33.63 75.45
C SER A 771 -7.87 -34.48 76.69
N ARG A 772 -7.38 -33.88 77.77
CA ARG A 772 -6.78 -34.61 78.91
C ARG A 772 -7.77 -35.57 79.62
N PRO A 773 -7.27 -36.65 80.27
CA PRO A 773 -8.09 -37.51 81.10
C PRO A 773 -8.67 -36.76 82.32
N ASP A 774 -9.82 -37.20 82.80
CA ASP A 774 -10.54 -36.62 83.94
C ASP A 774 -11.07 -37.76 84.84
N PRO A 775 -10.17 -38.50 85.54
CA PRO A 775 -10.59 -39.56 86.46
C PRO A 775 -11.50 -38.99 87.55
N ALA A 776 -12.64 -39.62 87.86
CA ALA A 776 -13.59 -39.10 88.83
C ALA A 776 -14.27 -40.21 89.65
N ILE A 777 -14.54 -39.92 90.92
CA ILE A 777 -15.34 -40.76 91.83
C ILE A 777 -16.17 -39.89 92.79
N SER A 778 -17.38 -40.32 93.12
CA SER A 778 -18.26 -39.61 94.04
C SER A 778 -18.85 -40.52 95.13
N MET A 779 -19.52 -39.90 96.12
CA MET A 779 -20.03 -40.61 97.29
C MET A 779 -21.11 -41.67 96.97
N SER A 780 -21.81 -41.54 95.82
CA SER A 780 -22.76 -42.54 95.33
C SER A 780 -22.09 -43.78 94.73
N ASP A 781 -20.82 -43.65 94.37
CA ASP A 781 -20.12 -44.62 93.52
C ASP A 781 -19.38 -45.67 94.39
N ILE A 782 -19.47 -45.53 95.72
CA ILE A 782 -18.92 -46.44 96.73
C ILE A 782 -20.07 -47.23 97.38
N THR A 783 -20.11 -48.54 97.12
CA THR A 783 -21.09 -49.46 97.73
C THR A 783 -20.36 -50.51 98.58
N ILE A 784 -20.58 -50.49 99.89
CA ILE A 784 -20.11 -51.55 100.79
C ILE A 784 -21.18 -52.65 100.84
N ILE A 785 -20.79 -53.93 100.78
CA ILE A 785 -21.64 -55.12 100.73
C ILE A 785 -21.22 -56.08 101.84
N VAL A 786 -22.17 -56.65 102.58
CA VAL A 786 -21.93 -57.59 103.68
C VAL A 786 -22.93 -58.74 103.61
N GLY A 787 -22.45 -59.97 103.71
CA GLY A 787 -23.30 -61.17 103.58
C GLY A 787 -23.99 -61.33 102.21
N GLY A 788 -23.59 -60.56 101.20
CA GLY A 788 -24.19 -60.54 99.86
C GLY A 788 -25.26 -59.46 99.63
N ALA A 789 -25.49 -58.55 100.58
CA ALA A 789 -26.38 -57.40 100.41
C ALA A 789 -25.64 -56.08 100.66
N PRO A 790 -25.98 -54.97 99.96
CA PRO A 790 -25.37 -53.68 100.21
C PRO A 790 -25.72 -53.16 101.61
N LEU A 791 -24.72 -52.64 102.31
CA LEU A 791 -24.90 -51.76 103.44
C LEU A 791 -25.51 -50.43 103.01
N SER A 792 -25.90 -49.71 104.04
CA SER A 792 -26.91 -48.70 103.99
C SER A 792 -26.25 -47.30 104.19
N SER A 793 -26.49 -46.33 103.30
CA SER A 793 -25.96 -44.94 103.25
C SER A 793 -26.16 -43.97 104.45
N GLN A 794 -26.33 -44.44 105.70
CA GLN A 794 -25.94 -43.71 106.92
C GLN A 794 -25.10 -44.59 107.87
N GLY A 795 -24.42 -45.62 107.35
CA GLY A 795 -23.36 -46.34 108.07
C GLY A 795 -23.82 -47.68 108.64
N GLY A 796 -23.90 -48.70 107.80
CA GLY A 796 -24.22 -50.07 108.22
C GLY A 796 -23.31 -50.58 109.34
N ASN A 797 -23.89 -51.34 110.29
CA ASN A 797 -23.14 -51.99 111.36
C ASN A 797 -22.47 -53.29 110.87
N VAL A 798 -21.17 -53.43 111.15
CA VAL A 798 -20.40 -54.67 110.96
C VAL A 798 -19.70 -55.07 112.25
N SER A 799 -19.37 -56.34 112.40
CA SER A 799 -18.69 -56.90 113.58
C SER A 799 -17.20 -57.08 113.34
N TYR A 800 -16.40 -57.09 114.42
CA TYR A 800 -15.01 -57.52 114.30
C TYR A 800 -14.92 -58.96 113.76
N GLY A 801 -14.14 -59.16 112.71
CA GLY A 801 -13.98 -60.44 112.03
C GLY A 801 -14.92 -60.68 110.84
N ASP A 802 -15.93 -59.82 110.61
CA ASP A 802 -16.76 -59.88 109.39
C ASP A 802 -15.93 -59.59 108.15
N THR A 803 -16.39 -60.08 106.99
CA THR A 803 -15.79 -59.80 105.68
C THR A 803 -16.77 -58.99 104.84
N ILE A 804 -16.31 -57.83 104.38
CA ILE A 804 -17.05 -56.88 103.56
C ILE A 804 -16.49 -56.88 102.13
N GLU A 805 -17.34 -56.63 101.15
CA GLU A 805 -16.98 -56.39 99.75
C GLU A 805 -17.23 -54.90 99.46
N ILE A 806 -16.25 -54.18 98.92
CA ILE A 806 -16.35 -52.75 98.62
C ILE A 806 -16.35 -52.61 97.09
N ARG A 807 -17.48 -52.22 96.50
CA ARG A 807 -17.57 -51.90 95.07
C ARG A 807 -17.40 -50.41 94.84
N LEU A 808 -16.67 -50.08 93.79
CA LEU A 808 -16.28 -48.74 93.40
C LEU A 808 -16.51 -48.58 91.89
N THR A 809 -17.38 -47.67 91.49
CA THR A 809 -17.45 -47.22 90.09
C THR A 809 -16.50 -46.05 89.90
N VAL A 810 -15.51 -46.22 89.04
CA VAL A 810 -14.54 -45.17 88.68
C VAL A 810 -14.78 -44.79 87.23
N ARG A 811 -14.87 -43.49 86.93
CA ARG A 811 -15.08 -42.98 85.57
C ARG A 811 -13.96 -42.06 85.12
N ASN A 812 -13.87 -41.83 83.81
CA ASN A 812 -12.98 -40.87 83.18
C ASN A 812 -13.83 -39.92 82.32
N ASP A 813 -14.13 -38.73 82.84
CA ASP A 813 -14.95 -37.67 82.20
C ASP A 813 -14.13 -36.87 81.13
N GLY A 814 -12.95 -37.38 80.74
CA GLY A 814 -12.03 -36.82 79.76
C GLY A 814 -12.06 -37.54 78.41
N TYR A 815 -11.23 -37.09 77.46
CA TYR A 815 -11.19 -37.67 76.10
C TYR A 815 -10.07 -38.70 75.92
N LEU A 816 -8.88 -38.44 76.47
CA LEU A 816 -7.77 -39.38 76.45
C LEU A 816 -7.95 -40.50 77.50
N PRO A 817 -7.50 -41.73 77.20
CA PRO A 817 -7.44 -42.80 78.18
C PRO A 817 -6.43 -42.47 79.28
N VAL A 818 -6.64 -43.02 80.47
CA VAL A 818 -5.63 -43.10 81.53
C VAL A 818 -5.18 -44.55 81.70
N GLU A 819 -3.88 -44.78 81.69
CA GLU A 819 -3.27 -46.08 81.98
C GLU A 819 -2.71 -46.09 83.40
N SER A 820 -2.86 -47.22 84.11
CA SER A 820 -2.38 -47.42 85.48
C SER A 820 -2.86 -46.36 86.48
N LEU A 821 -4.10 -45.87 86.35
CA LEU A 821 -4.77 -45.03 87.34
C LEU A 821 -4.76 -45.74 88.70
N SER A 822 -4.05 -45.19 89.69
CA SER A 822 -4.04 -45.75 91.04
C SER A 822 -5.35 -45.44 91.77
N VAL A 823 -5.94 -46.45 92.40
CA VAL A 823 -7.16 -46.32 93.22
C VAL A 823 -6.87 -46.87 94.61
N SER A 824 -6.66 -45.95 95.55
CA SER A 824 -6.25 -46.25 96.93
C SER A 824 -7.46 -46.29 97.84
N VAL A 825 -7.72 -47.44 98.45
CA VAL A 825 -8.86 -47.71 99.35
C VAL A 825 -8.33 -47.93 100.76
N ASN A 826 -8.70 -47.07 101.71
CA ASN A 826 -8.31 -47.17 103.11
C ASN A 826 -9.53 -47.26 104.04
N ILE A 827 -9.38 -47.89 105.21
CA ILE A 827 -10.28 -47.72 106.34
C ILE A 827 -9.70 -46.68 107.31
N THR A 828 -10.43 -45.59 107.51
CA THR A 828 -10.04 -44.44 108.34
C THR A 828 -10.98 -44.27 109.53
N GLY A 829 -10.47 -43.85 110.68
CA GLY A 829 -11.24 -43.66 111.91
C GLY A 829 -11.98 -42.33 111.95
N ASN A 830 -13.27 -42.36 112.28
CA ASN A 830 -14.22 -41.26 112.10
C ASN A 830 -14.85 -40.76 113.43
N ASP A 831 -14.44 -41.30 114.58
CA ASP A 831 -14.85 -40.84 115.91
C ASP A 831 -13.67 -40.61 116.88
N THR A 832 -13.95 -40.09 118.08
CA THR A 832 -12.93 -39.75 119.09
C THR A 832 -12.02 -40.90 119.54
N TYR A 833 -12.42 -42.15 119.38
CA TYR A 833 -11.68 -43.34 119.84
C TYR A 833 -10.96 -44.06 118.69
N THR A 834 -11.45 -43.89 117.47
CA THR A 834 -10.89 -44.45 116.22
C THR A 834 -9.95 -43.47 115.50
N LYS A 835 -10.09 -42.16 115.77
CA LYS A 835 -9.29 -41.08 115.15
C LYS A 835 -7.79 -41.33 115.23
N GLY A 836 -7.13 -41.27 114.07
CA GLY A 836 -5.71 -41.62 113.92
C GLY A 836 -5.47 -43.04 113.42
N ILE A 837 -6.52 -43.87 113.31
CA ILE A 837 -6.50 -45.03 112.41
C ILE A 837 -6.65 -44.51 110.97
N ASP A 838 -5.64 -44.77 110.16
CA ASP A 838 -5.70 -44.79 108.70
C ASP A 838 -4.99 -46.08 108.30
N THR A 839 -5.69 -46.99 107.63
CA THR A 839 -5.17 -48.33 107.31
C THR A 839 -5.53 -48.67 105.88
N PRO A 840 -4.54 -48.81 104.98
CA PRO A 840 -4.81 -49.19 103.60
C PRO A 840 -5.41 -50.60 103.55
N ILE A 841 -6.51 -50.73 102.79
CA ILE A 841 -7.13 -52.01 102.46
C ILE A 841 -6.46 -52.55 101.19
N LYS A 842 -6.45 -51.74 100.13
CA LYS A 842 -5.93 -52.11 98.81
C LYS A 842 -5.58 -50.86 98.01
N VAL A 843 -4.56 -50.98 97.17
CA VAL A 843 -4.40 -50.14 95.98
C VAL A 843 -4.65 -51.02 94.77
N GLU A 844 -5.55 -50.61 93.88
CA GLU A 844 -5.70 -51.17 92.52
C GLU A 844 -5.12 -50.22 91.48
N TYR A 845 -4.82 -50.75 90.29
CA TYR A 845 -4.38 -49.97 89.14
C TYR A 845 -5.30 -50.27 87.95
N LEU A 846 -5.87 -49.22 87.35
CA LEU A 846 -6.90 -49.30 86.32
C LEU A 846 -6.43 -48.68 85.00
N ASN A 847 -6.74 -49.34 83.88
CA ASN A 847 -6.69 -48.72 82.55
C ASN A 847 -8.12 -48.32 82.18
N LEU A 848 -8.39 -47.02 82.04
CA LEU A 848 -9.73 -46.48 81.89
C LEU A 848 -9.80 -45.56 80.68
N ASN A 849 -10.56 -45.98 79.66
CA ASN A 849 -10.69 -45.23 78.41
C ASN A 849 -11.37 -43.87 78.65
N GLY A 850 -11.09 -42.89 77.78
CA GLY A 850 -11.80 -41.62 77.81
C GLY A 850 -13.31 -41.80 77.67
N SER A 851 -14.08 -41.00 78.42
CA SER A 851 -15.55 -41.03 78.45
C SER A 851 -16.12 -42.41 78.77
N SER A 852 -15.52 -43.12 79.73
CA SER A 852 -15.94 -44.46 80.16
C SER A 852 -15.86 -44.67 81.68
N GLU A 853 -16.57 -45.68 82.17
CA GLU A 853 -16.62 -46.08 83.57
C GLU A 853 -16.23 -47.56 83.74
N THR A 854 -15.82 -47.96 84.95
CA THR A 854 -15.48 -49.34 85.31
C THR A 854 -15.76 -49.58 86.80
N GLU A 855 -16.44 -50.69 87.11
CA GLU A 855 -16.62 -51.18 88.48
C GLU A 855 -15.41 -52.04 88.91
N ILE A 856 -14.85 -51.79 90.09
CA ILE A 856 -13.94 -52.71 90.78
C ILE A 856 -14.52 -53.15 92.12
N SER A 857 -14.10 -54.32 92.61
CA SER A 857 -14.55 -54.89 93.88
C SER A 857 -13.37 -55.30 94.76
N VAL A 858 -13.34 -54.80 96.00
CA VAL A 858 -12.26 -54.97 96.97
C VAL A 858 -12.79 -55.61 98.26
N THR A 859 -12.33 -56.83 98.57
CA THR A 859 -12.75 -57.55 99.77
C THR A 859 -11.87 -57.21 100.97
N TYR A 860 -12.46 -56.80 102.09
CA TYR A 860 -11.77 -56.48 103.35
C TYR A 860 -12.33 -57.27 104.53
N LYS A 861 -11.46 -57.79 105.41
CA LYS A 861 -11.88 -58.39 106.68
C LYS A 861 -11.72 -57.37 107.81
N ILE A 862 -12.80 -57.07 108.52
CA ILE A 862 -12.86 -56.11 109.63
C ILE A 862 -11.89 -56.56 110.73
N THR A 863 -10.74 -55.89 110.79
CA THR A 863 -9.62 -56.23 111.69
C THR A 863 -9.16 -55.02 112.51
N VAL A 864 -9.95 -53.94 112.50
CA VAL A 864 -9.68 -52.69 113.22
C VAL A 864 -9.68 -52.88 114.75
N LYS A 865 -8.91 -52.04 115.45
CA LYS A 865 -8.55 -52.24 116.87
C LYS A 865 -9.67 -51.92 117.87
N PHE A 866 -10.67 -51.14 117.47
CA PHE A 866 -11.73 -50.65 118.35
C PHE A 866 -13.09 -50.66 117.66
N SER A 867 -14.16 -50.88 118.43
CA SER A 867 -15.53 -50.58 118.00
C SER A 867 -15.76 -49.06 117.95
N GLY A 868 -16.35 -48.56 116.88
CA GLY A 868 -16.58 -47.12 116.64
C GLY A 868 -16.94 -46.83 115.19
N SER A 869 -17.05 -45.56 114.85
CA SER A 869 -17.29 -45.10 113.48
C SER A 869 -16.00 -45.04 112.66
N TYR A 870 -16.07 -45.49 111.42
CA TYR A 870 -15.01 -45.51 110.42
C TYR A 870 -15.52 -44.97 109.08
N ARG A 871 -14.61 -44.83 108.12
CA ARG A 871 -14.88 -44.54 106.71
C ARG A 871 -14.06 -45.45 105.83
N ILE A 872 -14.69 -46.00 104.80
CA ILE A 872 -13.99 -46.45 103.60
C ILE A 872 -13.71 -45.20 102.77
N ALA A 873 -12.45 -44.79 102.69
CA ALA A 873 -12.01 -43.59 101.99
C ALA A 873 -11.24 -44.00 100.72
N VAL A 874 -11.54 -43.34 99.61
CA VAL A 874 -11.07 -43.72 98.27
C VAL A 874 -10.48 -42.51 97.57
N TRP A 875 -9.22 -42.63 97.14
CA TRP A 875 -8.52 -41.64 96.34
C TRP A 875 -8.15 -42.24 94.98
N LEU A 876 -8.49 -41.52 93.92
CA LEU A 876 -7.91 -41.70 92.60
C LEU A 876 -6.61 -40.89 92.50
N ASP A 877 -5.60 -41.45 91.82
CA ASP A 877 -4.29 -40.83 91.58
C ASP A 877 -3.67 -40.13 92.80
N LEU A 878 -3.60 -40.83 93.93
CA LEU A 878 -3.07 -40.29 95.20
C LEU A 878 -1.61 -39.80 95.07
N GLU A 879 -0.84 -40.37 94.13
CA GLU A 879 0.53 -39.97 93.82
C GLU A 879 0.64 -38.82 92.80
N GLN A 880 -0.47 -38.33 92.25
CA GLN A 880 -0.56 -37.23 91.28
C GLN A 880 0.19 -37.48 89.95
N SER A 881 0.26 -38.75 89.55
CA SER A 881 0.96 -39.26 88.37
C SER A 881 0.25 -38.94 87.03
N VAL A 882 -1.04 -38.64 87.06
CA VAL A 882 -1.89 -38.38 85.88
C VAL A 882 -1.98 -36.86 85.64
N ASN A 883 -1.83 -36.44 84.37
CA ASN A 883 -2.07 -35.04 83.94
C ASN A 883 -3.58 -34.76 83.80
N ASP A 884 -4.23 -34.77 84.95
CA ASP A 884 -5.66 -34.70 85.17
C ASP A 884 -6.28 -33.34 84.83
N LYS A 885 -7.48 -33.37 84.26
CA LYS A 885 -8.30 -32.24 83.83
C LYS A 885 -9.03 -31.51 84.99
N ASP A 886 -9.58 -32.21 85.97
CA ASP A 886 -10.23 -31.64 87.17
C ASP A 886 -10.01 -32.49 88.43
N ARG A 887 -8.84 -32.33 89.05
CA ARG A 887 -8.44 -33.02 90.28
C ARG A 887 -9.36 -32.83 91.51
N SER A 888 -10.43 -32.02 91.43
CA SER A 888 -11.37 -31.82 92.54
C SER A 888 -12.34 -32.98 92.77
N ASN A 889 -12.50 -33.87 91.78
CA ASN A 889 -13.42 -35.01 91.78
C ASN A 889 -12.77 -36.37 92.15
N ASN A 890 -11.48 -36.38 92.52
CA ASN A 890 -10.67 -37.59 92.76
C ASN A 890 -10.85 -38.25 94.15
N PHE A 891 -11.75 -37.75 95.00
CA PHE A 891 -11.89 -38.23 96.39
C PHE A 891 -13.34 -38.44 96.82
N ALA A 892 -13.62 -39.65 97.32
CA ALA A 892 -14.90 -40.02 97.89
C ALA A 892 -14.74 -40.90 99.14
N TYR A 893 -15.79 -41.04 99.95
CA TYR A 893 -15.82 -41.93 101.10
C TYR A 893 -17.25 -42.45 101.39
N ALA A 894 -17.33 -43.60 102.08
CA ALA A 894 -18.55 -44.14 102.67
C ALA A 894 -18.35 -44.39 104.16
N ASP A 895 -19.28 -43.93 105.01
CA ASP A 895 -19.25 -44.15 106.46
C ASP A 895 -19.60 -45.62 106.81
N LEU A 896 -18.98 -46.16 107.86
CA LEU A 896 -19.08 -47.55 108.32
C LEU A 896 -19.04 -47.60 109.85
N VAL A 897 -19.78 -48.50 110.52
CA VAL A 897 -19.74 -48.62 112.00
C VAL A 897 -19.33 -50.03 112.42
N VAL A 898 -18.34 -50.14 113.31
CA VAL A 898 -17.83 -51.44 113.80
C VAL A 898 -18.28 -51.68 115.23
N LEU A 899 -18.94 -52.81 115.49
CA LEU A 899 -19.50 -53.20 116.79
C LEU A 899 -18.70 -54.27 117.55
N TYR A 900 -18.95 -54.33 118.87
CA TYR A 900 -18.61 -55.39 119.82
C TYR A 900 -17.17 -55.96 119.76
N ILE A 901 -16.28 -55.37 120.56
CA ILE A 901 -15.03 -56.00 121.01
C ILE A 901 -14.98 -55.89 122.53
N THR A 902 -15.00 -57.02 123.25
CA THR A 902 -15.01 -57.04 124.74
C THR A 902 -13.83 -57.86 125.28
N PRO A 903 -12.83 -57.26 125.95
CA PRO A 903 -11.65 -57.96 126.43
C PRO A 903 -11.93 -58.87 127.64
N THR A 904 -11.19 -59.98 127.73
CA THR A 904 -11.04 -60.73 128.98
C THR A 904 -9.87 -60.16 129.78
N ILE A 905 -10.14 -59.60 130.96
CA ILE A 905 -9.16 -59.02 131.90
C ILE A 905 -9.05 -59.91 133.15
N SER A 906 -7.83 -60.20 133.64
CA SER A 906 -7.60 -61.02 134.85
C SER A 906 -6.65 -60.35 135.84
N ILE A 907 -6.87 -60.50 137.17
CA ILE A 907 -6.11 -59.77 138.21
C ILE A 907 -5.43 -60.72 139.22
N TYR A 908 -4.11 -60.62 139.32
CA TYR A 908 -3.24 -61.34 140.26
C TYR A 908 -2.55 -60.35 141.23
N ALA A 909 -2.65 -60.66 142.51
CA ALA A 909 -2.16 -59.88 143.66
C ALA A 909 -2.32 -60.75 144.91
N THR A 910 -1.50 -60.53 145.94
CA THR A 910 -1.27 -61.51 147.02
C THR A 910 -1.47 -60.92 148.42
N GLY A 911 -2.34 -61.54 149.22
CA GLY A 911 -2.48 -61.30 150.66
C GLY A 911 -3.19 -60.00 151.07
N ASN A 912 -3.36 -59.81 152.38
CA ASN A 912 -3.67 -58.50 152.96
C ASN A 912 -2.37 -57.70 153.07
N VAL A 913 -2.40 -56.41 152.72
CA VAL A 913 -1.19 -55.59 152.54
C VAL A 913 -1.16 -54.42 153.52
N THR A 914 -0.06 -54.26 154.24
CA THR A 914 0.11 -53.20 155.25
C THR A 914 0.25 -51.83 154.58
N ALA A 915 -0.46 -50.83 155.11
CA ALA A 915 -0.33 -49.44 154.67
C ALA A 915 1.14 -48.97 154.73
N GLY A 916 1.59 -48.26 153.69
CA GLY A 916 2.99 -47.81 153.53
C GLY A 916 3.91 -48.79 152.82
N THR A 917 3.46 -50.02 152.53
CA THR A 917 4.22 -51.00 151.71
C THR A 917 3.77 -50.96 150.24
N SER A 918 4.53 -51.57 149.33
CA SER A 918 4.16 -51.64 147.90
C SER A 918 3.62 -53.02 147.52
N LEU A 919 2.57 -53.04 146.70
CA LEU A 919 1.96 -54.24 146.15
C LEU A 919 2.19 -54.33 144.65
N THR A 920 2.73 -55.45 144.18
CA THR A 920 2.72 -55.79 142.75
C THR A 920 1.38 -56.41 142.35
N ILE A 921 0.78 -55.83 141.31
CA ILE A 921 -0.49 -56.22 140.69
C ILE A 921 -0.16 -56.61 139.26
N SER A 922 -0.49 -57.84 138.86
CA SER A 922 -0.25 -58.36 137.52
C SER A 922 -1.50 -59.03 136.95
N GLY A 923 -1.46 -59.41 135.68
CA GLY A 923 -2.64 -59.94 135.00
C GLY A 923 -2.42 -60.17 133.52
N PHE A 924 -3.51 -60.44 132.80
CA PHE A 924 -3.53 -60.41 131.34
C PHE A 924 -4.79 -59.77 130.78
N VAL A 925 -4.69 -59.30 129.54
CA VAL A 925 -5.77 -58.84 128.66
C VAL A 925 -5.75 -59.72 127.41
N LYS A 926 -6.93 -60.20 127.00
CA LYS A 926 -7.12 -61.04 125.81
C LYS A 926 -8.32 -60.57 125.00
N TYR A 927 -8.27 -60.76 123.69
CA TYR A 927 -9.41 -60.61 122.79
C TYR A 927 -10.50 -61.68 123.10
N PRO A 928 -11.74 -61.53 122.57
CA PRO A 928 -12.83 -62.50 122.77
C PRO A 928 -12.50 -63.93 122.34
N ASP A 929 -11.64 -64.12 121.35
CA ASP A 929 -11.17 -65.42 120.86
C ASP A 929 -10.08 -66.08 121.77
N GLY A 930 -9.68 -65.39 122.84
CA GLY A 930 -8.65 -65.85 123.77
C GLY A 930 -7.21 -65.54 123.33
N SER A 931 -7.00 -64.90 122.19
CA SER A 931 -5.67 -64.44 121.74
C SER A 931 -5.15 -63.28 122.63
N PRO A 932 -3.83 -63.13 122.82
CA PRO A 932 -3.28 -62.06 123.67
C PRO A 932 -3.50 -60.67 123.07
N TRP A 933 -4.03 -59.74 123.87
CA TRP A 933 -4.19 -58.35 123.44
C TRP A 933 -2.91 -57.57 123.79
N ALA A 934 -1.95 -57.59 122.87
CA ALA A 934 -0.66 -56.89 122.98
C ALA A 934 -0.77 -55.38 122.75
N ASP A 935 0.22 -54.63 123.24
CA ASP A 935 0.38 -53.17 123.05
C ASP A 935 -0.87 -52.32 123.36
N ILE A 936 -1.69 -52.75 124.34
CA ILE A 936 -2.87 -52.01 124.79
C ILE A 936 -2.66 -51.37 126.17
N ASP A 937 -3.20 -50.17 126.32
CA ASP A 937 -3.13 -49.36 127.53
C ASP A 937 -3.99 -49.95 128.65
N VAL A 938 -3.33 -50.38 129.73
CA VAL A 938 -3.96 -50.92 130.95
C VAL A 938 -3.78 -49.92 132.09
N TRP A 939 -4.88 -49.52 132.73
CA TRP A 939 -4.87 -48.61 133.87
C TRP A 939 -5.23 -49.37 135.15
N ILE A 940 -4.39 -49.27 136.18
CA ILE A 940 -4.50 -50.03 137.43
C ILE A 940 -4.60 -49.05 138.59
N VAL A 941 -5.58 -49.24 139.48
CA VAL A 941 -5.87 -48.28 140.55
C VAL A 941 -6.56 -48.93 141.76
N ILE A 942 -6.54 -48.20 142.87
CA ILE A 942 -7.03 -48.59 144.18
C ILE A 942 -7.92 -47.41 144.68
N LYS A 943 -9.27 -47.60 144.75
CA LYS A 943 -10.37 -46.62 145.09
C LYS A 943 -11.36 -46.71 146.34
N ASN A 944 -10.98 -46.84 147.63
CA ASN A 944 -11.80 -47.01 148.87
C ASN A 944 -13.17 -47.80 148.87
N ALA A 945 -13.82 -47.96 150.03
CA ALA A 945 -15.05 -48.75 150.15
C ALA A 945 -16.26 -48.17 149.35
N LEU A 946 -16.15 -46.89 148.96
CA LEU A 946 -17.15 -46.13 148.22
C LEU A 946 -16.81 -46.00 146.71
N GLY A 947 -15.68 -46.53 146.26
CA GLY A 947 -15.24 -46.48 144.87
C GLY A 947 -14.46 -45.22 144.46
N ALA A 948 -14.03 -44.36 145.40
CA ALA A 948 -13.22 -43.17 145.12
C ALA A 948 -11.70 -43.43 145.23
N ASN A 949 -10.95 -43.12 144.15
CA ASN A 949 -9.49 -43.32 144.02
C ASN A 949 -8.71 -42.88 145.28
N VAL A 950 -7.93 -43.79 145.88
CA VAL A 950 -6.95 -43.51 146.96
C VAL A 950 -5.50 -43.72 146.55
N THR A 951 -5.23 -44.36 145.42
CA THR A 951 -3.99 -44.19 144.67
C THR A 951 -4.27 -43.40 143.39
N THR A 952 -3.24 -42.76 142.83
CA THR A 952 -3.29 -42.39 141.42
C THR A 952 -3.43 -43.64 140.53
N PRO A 953 -4.13 -43.55 139.39
CA PRO A 953 -4.10 -44.61 138.39
C PRO A 953 -2.69 -44.76 137.80
N VAL A 954 -2.19 -45.99 137.78
CA VAL A 954 -0.91 -46.33 137.15
C VAL A 954 -1.20 -46.92 135.77
N LYS A 955 -0.64 -46.29 134.74
CA LYS A 955 -0.68 -46.79 133.36
C LYS A 955 0.46 -47.79 133.14
N VAL A 956 0.14 -48.93 132.55
CA VAL A 956 1.10 -49.86 131.92
C VAL A 956 0.58 -50.29 130.57
N VAL A 957 1.42 -50.93 129.76
CA VAL A 957 1.05 -51.49 128.46
C VAL A 957 1.18 -53.02 128.54
N THR A 958 0.34 -53.77 127.84
CA THR A 958 0.48 -55.23 127.75
C THR A 958 1.69 -55.65 126.92
N SER A 959 2.38 -56.71 127.34
CA SER A 959 3.37 -57.39 126.50
C SER A 959 2.71 -58.13 125.33
N ALA A 960 3.53 -58.66 124.41
CA ALA A 960 3.09 -59.55 123.32
C ALA A 960 2.20 -60.72 123.78
N ASP A 961 2.40 -61.23 125.01
CA ASP A 961 1.59 -62.29 125.62
C ASP A 961 0.28 -61.79 126.26
N GLY A 962 -0.07 -60.52 126.04
CA GLY A 962 -1.21 -59.84 126.66
C GLY A 962 -1.04 -59.57 128.14
N ARG A 963 0.16 -59.80 128.72
CA ARG A 963 0.40 -59.70 130.18
C ARG A 963 0.72 -58.27 130.59
N TYR A 964 0.25 -57.88 131.78
CA TYR A 964 0.63 -56.62 132.43
C TYR A 964 1.14 -56.87 133.85
N SER A 965 1.95 -55.94 134.37
CA SER A 965 2.40 -55.94 135.76
C SER A 965 2.80 -54.52 136.18
N ALA A 966 2.28 -54.05 137.32
CA ALA A 966 2.62 -52.78 137.93
C ALA A 966 2.82 -52.93 139.44
N THR A 967 3.74 -52.18 140.03
CA THR A 967 3.90 -52.09 141.48
C THR A 967 3.33 -50.77 141.96
N ILE A 968 2.30 -50.83 142.81
CA ILE A 968 1.63 -49.67 143.38
C ILE A 968 1.97 -49.57 144.87
N THR A 969 2.49 -48.42 145.28
CA THR A 969 2.75 -48.12 146.70
C THR A 969 1.45 -47.80 147.42
N ILE A 970 1.13 -48.55 148.47
CA ILE A 970 -0.07 -48.36 149.28
C ILE A 970 0.16 -47.17 150.23
N PRO A 971 -0.61 -46.08 150.16
CA PRO A 971 -0.36 -44.90 150.98
C PRO A 971 -0.39 -45.21 152.49
N ALA A 972 0.62 -44.73 153.21
CA ALA A 972 0.78 -44.99 154.66
C ALA A 972 -0.35 -44.38 155.53
N SER A 973 -1.15 -43.48 154.98
CA SER A 973 -2.31 -42.86 155.63
C SER A 973 -3.58 -43.72 155.60
N LEU A 974 -3.60 -44.85 154.88
CA LEU A 974 -4.79 -45.71 154.79
C LEU A 974 -5.02 -46.50 156.08
N SER A 975 -6.19 -46.31 156.69
CA SER A 975 -6.58 -46.98 157.93
C SER A 975 -6.82 -48.48 157.72
N PRO A 976 -6.36 -49.37 158.64
CA PRO A 976 -6.55 -50.81 158.49
C PRO A 976 -8.04 -51.23 158.39
N SER A 977 -8.42 -51.82 157.26
CA SER A 977 -9.77 -52.32 156.97
C SER A 977 -9.73 -53.33 155.80
N PRO A 978 -10.61 -54.35 155.77
CA PRO A 978 -10.73 -55.27 154.63
C PRO A 978 -11.70 -54.78 153.52
N SER A 979 -12.25 -53.57 153.63
CA SER A 979 -13.51 -53.14 152.96
C SER A 979 -13.40 -52.76 151.46
N TYR A 980 -12.62 -53.48 150.66
CA TYR A 980 -11.97 -52.88 149.49
C TYR A 980 -11.70 -53.91 148.28
N LYS A 981 -11.42 -53.52 146.98
CA LYS A 981 -11.02 -54.42 145.81
C LYS A 981 -10.24 -53.86 144.55
N ILE A 982 -8.95 -54.16 144.24
CA ILE A 982 -8.16 -53.61 143.08
C ILE A 982 -9.00 -53.44 141.80
N ASP A 983 -8.84 -52.37 141.03
CA ASP A 983 -9.50 -52.15 139.74
C ASP A 983 -8.49 -52.02 138.59
N VAL A 984 -8.84 -52.62 137.45
CA VAL A 984 -8.02 -52.60 136.24
C VAL A 984 -8.90 -52.39 135.01
N SER A 985 -8.60 -51.40 134.17
CA SER A 985 -9.38 -51.04 132.98
C SER A 985 -8.55 -50.95 131.70
N VAL A 986 -9.20 -51.26 130.57
CA VAL A 986 -8.66 -51.23 129.20
C VAL A 986 -9.75 -50.66 128.28
N GLY A 987 -9.48 -49.56 127.58
CA GLY A 987 -10.48 -48.92 126.73
C GLY A 987 -11.70 -48.45 127.54
N ARG A 988 -12.86 -49.09 127.33
CA ARG A 988 -14.10 -48.83 128.09
C ARG A 988 -14.42 -49.93 129.12
N ASP A 989 -13.65 -51.02 129.15
CA ASP A 989 -13.91 -52.23 129.93
C ASP A 989 -13.00 -52.32 131.17
N HIS A 990 -13.43 -53.05 132.20
CA HIS A 990 -12.67 -53.16 133.44
C HIS A 990 -13.00 -54.43 134.27
N GLN A 991 -12.14 -54.74 135.24
CA GLN A 991 -12.31 -55.84 136.20
C GLN A 991 -11.87 -55.42 137.61
N GLN A 992 -12.33 -56.14 138.65
CA GLN A 992 -12.07 -55.83 140.05
C GLN A 992 -11.80 -57.05 140.94
N LYS A 993 -10.85 -56.94 141.87
CA LYS A 993 -10.47 -58.03 142.80
C LYS A 993 -10.37 -57.60 144.27
N PRO A 994 -11.15 -58.19 145.21
CA PRO A 994 -11.00 -57.99 146.65
C PRO A 994 -9.56 -57.99 147.16
N LEU A 995 -9.23 -56.92 147.89
CA LEU A 995 -7.95 -56.56 148.51
C LEU A 995 -8.27 -55.30 149.35
N GLY A 996 -7.84 -54.12 148.88
CA GLY A 996 -8.72 -53.52 147.83
C GLY A 996 -8.39 -52.27 146.87
N ILE A 997 -9.08 -51.62 145.68
CA ILE A 997 -10.49 -50.91 145.05
C ILE A 997 -10.96 -50.35 143.33
N LEU A 998 -12.26 -50.05 142.55
CA LEU A 998 -13.30 -49.98 141.06
C LEU A 998 -13.82 -49.14 139.45
N ALA A 999 -14.36 -49.55 138.07
CA ALA A 999 -15.50 -49.12 136.76
C ALA A 999 -15.64 -48.73 134.93
N ALA A 1000 -16.71 -48.87 133.80
CA ALA A 1000 -17.05 -48.37 132.14
C ALA A 1000 -18.23 -48.78 130.71
N GLY A 1001 -18.48 -48.31 129.25
CA GLY A 1001 -19.51 -48.64 127.81
C GLY A 1001 -19.92 -47.94 126.12
N GLY A 1002 -20.74 -48.29 124.83
CA GLY A 1002 -21.14 -47.69 123.18
C GLY A 1002 -22.24 -48.06 121.71
N GLY A 1003 -22.50 -47.51 120.26
CA GLY A 1003 -23.48 -47.77 118.77
C GLY A 1003 -23.73 -46.94 117.11
N LEU A 1004 -24.45 -46.87 115.71
CA LEU A 1004 -25.52 -47.31 114.34
C LEU A 1004 -26.13 -46.61 112.67
N GLU A 1005 -26.39 -47.12 111.22
CA GLU A 1005 -27.27 -47.18 109.62
C GLU A 1005 -28.02 -46.33 108.11
N LEU A 1006 -28.13 -46.57 106.57
CA LEU A 1006 -29.07 -46.13 105.09
C LEU A 1006 -29.24 -46.53 103.26
N TRP A 1007 -29.31 -45.82 101.89
CA TRP A 1007 -29.23 -46.12 100.15
C TRP A 1007 -29.86 -45.39 98.59
N MET A 1008 -29.51 -45.53 97.10
CA MET A 1008 -30.19 -45.40 95.47
C MET A 1008 -29.76 -44.71 93.82
N PHE A 1009 -30.25 -44.93 92.39
CA PHE A 1009 -29.88 -44.41 90.76
C PHE A 1009 -30.72 -44.44 89.11
N ILE A 1010 -30.32 -44.11 87.67
CA ILE A 1010 -31.03 -43.89 86.10
C ILE A 1010 -30.47 -43.95 84.36
N LEU A 1011 -31.06 -43.55 83.00
CA LEU A 1011 -30.71 -43.76 81.30
C LEU A 1011 -31.37 -43.16 79.71
N ILE A 1012 -30.82 -43.07 78.30
CA ILE A 1012 -31.25 -43.19 76.61
C ILE A 1012 -31.37 -42.20 75.09
N ALA A 1013 -31.12 -42.46 73.60
CA ALA A 1013 -31.52 -41.76 72.06
C ALA A 1013 -30.99 -42.00 70.34
N ALA A 1014 -31.51 -41.58 68.97
CA ALA A 1014 -30.95 -41.47 67.34
C ALA A 1014 -31.71 -41.28 65.69
N VAL A 1015 -31.19 -40.83 64.33
CA VAL A 1015 -31.49 -41.08 62.62
C VAL A 1015 -31.57 -40.09 61.11
N ILE A 1016 -31.30 -40.36 59.64
CA ILE A 1016 -31.80 -39.82 58.06
C ILE A 1016 -31.05 -39.75 56.41
N ILE A 1017 -31.55 -39.35 55.03
CA ILE A 1017 -30.97 -39.36 53.41
C ILE A 1017 -31.39 -38.51 51.86
N ALA A 1018 -31.12 -38.77 50.40
CA ALA A 1018 -30.97 -37.91 48.92
C ALA A 1018 -31.52 -37.99 47.19
N ALA A 1019 -30.88 -37.68 45.86
CA ALA A 1019 -31.25 -36.99 44.33
C ALA A 1019 -31.36 -37.36 42.56
N LEU A 1020 -30.81 -36.74 41.30
CA LEU A 1020 -31.27 -36.23 39.76
C LEU A 1020 -30.53 -36.25 38.19
N VAL A 1021 -30.82 -36.96 37.01
CA VAL A 1021 -29.82 -37.17 35.80
C VAL A 1021 -30.03 -36.91 34.21
N VAL A 1022 -31.19 -36.90 33.50
CA VAL A 1022 -31.27 -37.25 32.02
C VAL A 1022 -30.97 -36.17 30.91
N PHE A 1023 -31.00 -34.86 31.18
CA PHE A 1023 -31.26 -33.83 30.13
C PHE A 1023 -30.11 -33.48 29.13
N SER A 1024 -28.83 -33.58 29.53
CA SER A 1024 -27.77 -32.75 28.91
C SER A 1024 -27.00 -33.35 27.71
N ILE A 1025 -27.33 -34.55 27.23
CA ILE A 1025 -26.49 -35.31 26.27
C ILE A 1025 -26.70 -34.91 24.79
N PHE A 1026 -27.76 -34.15 24.47
CA PHE A 1026 -28.29 -34.06 23.09
C PHE A 1026 -27.49 -33.20 22.09
N ILE A 1027 -26.62 -32.27 22.53
CA ILE A 1027 -26.11 -31.17 21.67
C ILE A 1027 -24.77 -31.47 20.94
N TYR A 1028 -24.14 -32.62 21.18
CA TYR A 1028 -22.72 -32.85 20.82
C TYR A 1028 -22.35 -32.97 19.32
N LYS A 1029 -23.27 -32.97 18.33
CA LYS A 1029 -22.93 -33.28 16.91
C LYS A 1029 -23.77 -32.61 15.79
N ARG A 1030 -23.33 -31.45 15.23
CA ARG A 1030 -23.32 -31.03 13.78
C ARG A 1030 -23.09 -29.52 13.58
N GLY A 1031 -22.82 -29.07 12.35
CA GLY A 1031 -22.67 -27.65 11.97
C GLY A 1031 -22.58 -27.38 10.45
N VAL A 1032 -22.12 -26.17 10.07
CA VAL A 1032 -21.83 -25.62 8.72
C VAL A 1032 -23.02 -25.11 7.88
N GLY A 1033 -22.89 -23.90 7.29
CA GLY A 1033 -23.72 -23.38 6.16
C GLY A 1033 -24.10 -21.89 6.21
N LYS A 1034 -23.97 -21.15 5.09
CA LYS A 1034 -24.53 -19.80 4.87
C LYS A 1034 -25.78 -19.86 3.96
N LEU A 1035 -26.61 -18.81 4.00
CA LEU A 1035 -27.87 -18.65 3.25
C LEU A 1035 -28.03 -17.19 2.77
N VAL A 1036 -28.83 -16.95 1.71
CA VAL A 1036 -29.05 -15.62 1.08
C VAL A 1036 -30.54 -15.43 0.73
N GLU A 1037 -31.10 -14.22 0.79
CA GLU A 1037 -32.56 -14.02 0.62
C GLU A 1037 -33.04 -13.86 -0.84
N CYS A 1038 -34.14 -14.54 -1.16
CA CYS A 1038 -34.90 -14.40 -2.40
C CYS A 1038 -35.66 -13.06 -2.47
N GLY A 1039 -35.22 -12.17 -3.38
CA GLY A 1039 -35.62 -10.75 -3.44
C GLY A 1039 -37.10 -10.43 -3.71
N GLU A 1040 -37.91 -11.40 -4.13
CA GLU A 1040 -39.37 -11.22 -4.31
C GLU A 1040 -40.19 -11.60 -3.06
N CYS A 1041 -39.65 -12.41 -2.13
CA CYS A 1041 -40.47 -12.97 -1.05
C CYS A 1041 -39.76 -13.19 0.30
N GLY A 1042 -38.57 -12.60 0.51
CA GLY A 1042 -37.86 -12.62 1.79
C GLY A 1042 -37.64 -14.04 2.31
N ALA A 1043 -37.00 -14.87 1.50
CA ALA A 1043 -36.80 -16.28 1.81
C ALA A 1043 -35.32 -16.64 1.72
N LEU A 1044 -34.70 -16.98 2.85
CA LEU A 1044 -33.34 -17.52 2.90
C LEU A 1044 -33.28 -18.83 2.10
N ILE A 1045 -32.56 -18.79 0.98
CA ILE A 1045 -32.30 -19.88 0.03
C ILE A 1045 -30.79 -20.09 -0.15
N PRO A 1046 -30.35 -21.28 -0.60
CA PRO A 1046 -28.98 -21.49 -1.04
C PRO A 1046 -28.69 -20.70 -2.33
N GLU A 1047 -27.46 -20.20 -2.46
CA GLU A 1047 -27.01 -19.30 -3.52
C GLU A 1047 -27.13 -19.87 -4.95
N SER A 1048 -27.15 -21.21 -5.09
CA SER A 1048 -27.23 -21.91 -6.38
C SER A 1048 -28.64 -22.16 -6.92
N ALA A 1049 -29.68 -21.56 -6.34
CA ALA A 1049 -31.07 -21.79 -6.73
C ALA A 1049 -31.51 -20.96 -7.95
N THR A 1050 -31.47 -21.55 -9.14
CA THR A 1050 -32.01 -20.98 -10.41
C THR A 1050 -33.54 -20.79 -10.44
N ARG A 1051 -34.21 -21.17 -9.35
CA ARG A 1051 -35.65 -21.03 -9.10
C ARG A 1051 -35.86 -20.72 -7.62
N CYS A 1052 -36.63 -19.69 -7.27
CA CYS A 1052 -36.95 -19.43 -5.87
C CYS A 1052 -38.09 -20.37 -5.38
N PRO A 1053 -37.87 -21.30 -4.43
CA PRO A 1053 -38.86 -22.34 -4.12
C PRO A 1053 -40.14 -21.86 -3.40
N LYS A 1054 -40.16 -20.62 -2.89
CA LYS A 1054 -41.28 -20.04 -2.13
C LYS A 1054 -42.24 -19.20 -2.98
N CYS A 1055 -41.77 -18.54 -4.04
CA CYS A 1055 -42.61 -17.79 -4.99
C CYS A 1055 -42.63 -18.38 -6.41
N GLY A 1056 -41.78 -19.37 -6.71
CA GLY A 1056 -41.84 -20.17 -7.94
C GLY A 1056 -41.18 -19.57 -9.18
N VAL A 1057 -40.62 -18.35 -9.11
CA VAL A 1057 -39.98 -17.70 -10.28
C VAL A 1057 -38.78 -18.51 -10.79
N GLU A 1058 -38.80 -18.81 -12.09
CA GLU A 1058 -37.74 -19.43 -12.90
C GLU A 1058 -37.26 -18.40 -13.94
N PHE A 1059 -35.99 -18.45 -14.33
CA PHE A 1059 -35.35 -17.42 -15.17
C PHE A 1059 -34.81 -18.01 -16.49
N GLU A 1060 -35.56 -17.87 -17.58
CA GLU A 1060 -35.19 -18.32 -18.94
C GLU A 1060 -34.92 -17.16 -19.93
N LYS A 1061 -34.71 -17.48 -21.22
CA LYS A 1061 -34.09 -16.63 -22.26
C LYS A 1061 -35.08 -16.15 -23.34
N ASP A 1062 -34.52 -15.54 -24.39
CA ASP A 1062 -35.07 -15.34 -25.75
C ASP A 1062 -35.87 -14.06 -26.05
N MET A 1063 -35.24 -12.91 -25.76
CA MET A 1063 -35.30 -11.72 -26.62
C MET A 1063 -33.89 -11.12 -26.76
N VAL A 1064 -33.63 -10.31 -27.80
CA VAL A 1064 -32.33 -9.60 -27.98
C VAL A 1064 -32.55 -8.11 -28.20
N LYS A 1065 -31.54 -7.28 -27.89
CA LYS A 1065 -31.62 -5.83 -28.11
C LYS A 1065 -31.01 -5.43 -29.45
N CYS A 1066 -31.69 -4.53 -30.15
CA CYS A 1066 -31.16 -3.77 -31.28
C CYS A 1066 -29.92 -2.98 -30.84
N SER A 1067 -28.77 -3.20 -31.50
CA SER A 1067 -27.45 -2.73 -31.07
C SER A 1067 -27.34 -1.20 -30.93
N GLU A 1068 -27.99 -0.44 -31.82
CA GLU A 1068 -27.91 1.02 -31.85
C GLU A 1068 -28.81 1.73 -30.82
N CYS A 1069 -30.01 1.19 -30.54
CA CYS A 1069 -31.01 1.90 -29.72
C CYS A 1069 -31.54 1.12 -28.51
N GLY A 1070 -31.05 -0.09 -28.26
CA GLY A 1070 -31.39 -0.88 -27.08
C GLY A 1070 -32.83 -1.40 -27.00
N ALA A 1071 -33.65 -1.22 -28.04
CA ALA A 1071 -35.00 -1.75 -28.13
C ALA A 1071 -34.99 -3.28 -28.24
N TRP A 1072 -35.83 -3.96 -27.46
CA TRP A 1072 -35.99 -5.41 -27.54
C TRP A 1072 -36.68 -5.79 -28.86
N ILE A 1073 -36.05 -6.69 -29.60
CA ILE A 1073 -36.52 -7.24 -30.88
C ILE A 1073 -36.43 -8.78 -30.85
N PRO A 1074 -37.27 -9.50 -31.61
CA PRO A 1074 -37.06 -10.92 -31.86
C PRO A 1074 -35.69 -11.15 -32.54
N ALA A 1075 -35.05 -12.29 -32.26
CA ALA A 1075 -33.72 -12.63 -32.77
C ALA A 1075 -33.62 -12.88 -34.30
N SER A 1076 -34.68 -12.55 -35.05
CA SER A 1076 -34.84 -12.74 -36.49
C SER A 1076 -35.14 -11.44 -37.27
N SER A 1077 -35.08 -10.27 -36.63
CA SER A 1077 -35.35 -8.97 -37.28
C SER A 1077 -34.17 -8.46 -38.13
N VAL A 1078 -34.43 -8.24 -39.43
CA VAL A 1078 -33.43 -7.77 -40.43
C VAL A 1078 -33.32 -6.23 -40.51
N GLU A 1079 -34.29 -5.51 -39.97
CA GLU A 1079 -34.24 -4.07 -39.72
C GLU A 1079 -34.77 -3.80 -38.30
N CYS A 1080 -34.16 -2.87 -37.58
CA CYS A 1080 -34.57 -2.49 -36.23
C CYS A 1080 -35.76 -1.50 -36.25
N PRO A 1081 -36.97 -1.86 -35.77
CA PRO A 1081 -38.17 -1.03 -35.94
C PRO A 1081 -38.19 0.32 -35.20
N ASN A 1082 -37.18 0.60 -34.36
CA ASN A 1082 -37.12 1.77 -33.49
C ASN A 1082 -35.99 2.76 -33.86
N CYS A 1083 -35.02 2.37 -34.68
CA CYS A 1083 -33.99 3.27 -35.22
C CYS A 1083 -33.61 3.02 -36.70
N HIS A 1084 -34.29 2.09 -37.38
CA HIS A 1084 -34.16 1.80 -38.81
C HIS A 1084 -32.77 1.36 -39.30
N VAL A 1085 -31.85 0.97 -38.40
CA VAL A 1085 -30.62 0.30 -38.81
C VAL A 1085 -30.95 -1.04 -39.49
N ARG A 1086 -30.35 -1.26 -40.67
CA ARG A 1086 -30.57 -2.43 -41.53
C ARG A 1086 -29.37 -3.35 -41.52
N PHE A 1087 -29.62 -4.66 -41.53
CA PHE A 1087 -28.59 -5.68 -41.51
C PHE A 1087 -28.43 -6.31 -42.91
N GLY A 1088 -27.77 -5.58 -43.83
CA GLY A 1088 -27.49 -6.03 -45.20
C GLY A 1088 -26.78 -4.97 -46.08
N THR A 1089 -25.95 -5.41 -47.02
CA THR A 1089 -25.06 -4.63 -47.91
C THR A 1089 -25.47 -4.78 -49.39
N PRO A 1090 -24.78 -4.18 -50.41
CA PRO A 1090 -23.81 -3.07 -50.43
C PRO A 1090 -24.25 -1.93 -51.40
N LEU A 1091 -23.36 -0.96 -51.67
CA LEU A 1091 -23.07 -0.27 -52.97
C LEU A 1091 -22.34 1.07 -52.70
N GLU A 1092 -21.43 1.61 -53.51
CA GLU A 1092 -20.25 1.10 -54.26
C GLU A 1092 -19.49 2.37 -54.73
N GLY A 1093 -18.14 2.37 -54.74
CA GLY A 1093 -17.39 3.60 -55.11
C GLY A 1093 -15.97 3.77 -54.57
N GLU A 1094 -15.43 2.82 -53.80
CA GLU A 1094 -13.99 2.72 -53.54
C GLU A 1094 -13.35 1.66 -54.44
N LYS A 1095 -12.02 1.75 -54.67
CA LYS A 1095 -11.22 0.59 -55.12
C LYS A 1095 -11.54 -0.61 -54.22
N THR A 1096 -11.79 -1.75 -54.84
CA THR A 1096 -12.19 -3.00 -54.18
C THR A 1096 -11.12 -3.42 -53.16
N TYR A 1097 -11.53 -4.07 -52.06
CA TYR A 1097 -10.58 -4.54 -51.05
C TYR A 1097 -9.50 -5.45 -51.65
N GLU A 1098 -9.89 -6.34 -52.56
CA GLU A 1098 -8.97 -7.21 -53.31
C GLU A 1098 -7.95 -6.44 -54.17
N GLU A 1099 -8.32 -5.27 -54.73
CA GLU A 1099 -7.40 -4.45 -55.54
C GLU A 1099 -6.34 -3.78 -54.67
N LYS A 1100 -6.75 -3.20 -53.52
CA LYS A 1100 -5.81 -2.60 -52.54
C LYS A 1100 -4.85 -3.66 -51.97
N MET A 1101 -5.36 -4.86 -51.68
CA MET A 1101 -4.53 -5.97 -51.19
C MET A 1101 -3.64 -6.55 -52.30
N ARG A 1102 -4.06 -6.54 -53.58
CA ARG A 1102 -3.19 -6.93 -54.71
C ARG A 1102 -2.02 -5.97 -54.90
N GLU A 1103 -2.25 -4.67 -54.77
CA GLU A 1103 -1.18 -3.65 -54.80
C GLU A 1103 -0.13 -3.96 -53.71
N GLN A 1104 -0.57 -4.28 -52.49
CA GLN A 1104 0.33 -4.68 -51.39
C GLN A 1104 1.02 -6.05 -51.60
N TYR A 1105 0.39 -7.03 -52.24
CA TYR A 1105 1.03 -8.31 -52.55
C TYR A 1105 2.14 -8.16 -53.61
N GLU A 1106 1.89 -7.36 -54.66
CA GLU A 1106 2.89 -7.06 -55.69
C GLU A 1106 4.08 -6.26 -55.09
N GLU A 1107 3.79 -5.29 -54.22
CA GLU A 1107 4.79 -4.41 -53.61
C GLU A 1107 5.59 -5.06 -52.47
N HIS A 1108 4.97 -5.85 -51.58
CA HIS A 1108 5.63 -6.37 -50.38
C HIS A 1108 5.99 -7.86 -50.44
N VAL A 1109 5.38 -8.65 -51.34
CA VAL A 1109 5.75 -10.05 -51.56
C VAL A 1109 6.58 -10.18 -52.83
N LEU A 1110 6.03 -9.79 -53.98
CA LEU A 1110 6.67 -10.11 -55.26
C LEU A 1110 7.95 -9.32 -55.53
N SER A 1111 8.03 -8.03 -55.17
CA SER A 1111 9.24 -7.20 -55.34
C SER A 1111 10.54 -7.89 -54.89
N LYS A 1112 10.58 -8.36 -53.64
CA LYS A 1112 11.72 -9.05 -53.01
C LYS A 1112 12.13 -10.32 -53.77
N TYR A 1113 11.16 -11.05 -54.31
CA TYR A 1113 11.41 -12.27 -55.08
C TYR A 1113 11.74 -11.98 -56.56
N ARG A 1114 11.32 -10.84 -57.11
CA ARG A 1114 11.73 -10.36 -58.45
C ARG A 1114 13.24 -10.12 -58.50
N ASP A 1115 13.84 -9.54 -57.45
CA ASP A 1115 15.28 -9.28 -57.42
C ASP A 1115 16.12 -10.55 -57.20
N LEU A 1116 15.66 -11.50 -56.38
CA LEU A 1116 16.24 -12.84 -56.29
C LEU A 1116 16.17 -13.57 -57.65
N ALA A 1117 15.04 -13.48 -58.34
CA ALA A 1117 14.88 -14.06 -59.67
C ALA A 1117 15.76 -13.39 -60.74
N LYS A 1118 16.02 -12.06 -60.65
CA LYS A 1118 17.00 -11.39 -61.52
C LYS A 1118 18.42 -11.92 -61.29
N ALA A 1119 18.79 -12.18 -60.04
CA ALA A 1119 20.10 -12.72 -59.70
C ALA A 1119 20.29 -14.18 -60.19
N GLU A 1120 19.25 -15.01 -60.13
CA GLU A 1120 19.33 -16.43 -60.50
C GLU A 1120 19.02 -16.73 -61.99
N LEU A 1121 18.06 -16.02 -62.61
CA LEU A 1121 17.73 -16.16 -64.04
C LEU A 1121 18.62 -15.27 -64.94
N GLY A 1122 19.22 -14.22 -64.39
CA GLY A 1122 20.16 -13.34 -65.08
C GLY A 1122 19.59 -12.75 -66.38
N LYS A 1123 20.09 -13.23 -67.53
CA LYS A 1123 19.72 -12.74 -68.86
C LYS A 1123 18.36 -13.25 -69.35
N ASP A 1124 17.87 -14.34 -68.78
CA ASP A 1124 16.58 -14.95 -69.16
C ASP A 1124 15.42 -14.45 -68.27
N TYR A 1125 15.69 -13.49 -67.36
CA TYR A 1125 14.67 -12.81 -66.57
C TYR A 1125 13.74 -11.97 -67.46
N ASN A 1126 12.47 -12.32 -67.45
CA ASN A 1126 11.35 -11.54 -67.97
C ASN A 1126 10.10 -11.86 -67.13
N GLU A 1127 8.98 -11.20 -67.42
CA GLU A 1127 7.78 -11.26 -66.60
C GLU A 1127 7.13 -12.67 -66.54
N ASP A 1128 7.27 -13.47 -67.60
CA ASP A 1128 6.68 -14.80 -67.67
C ASP A 1128 7.63 -15.88 -67.13
N THR A 1129 8.96 -15.72 -67.32
CA THR A 1129 9.94 -16.59 -66.65
C THR A 1129 10.01 -16.34 -65.14
N PHE A 1130 9.81 -15.10 -64.69
CA PHE A 1130 9.64 -14.78 -63.26
C PHE A 1130 8.45 -15.52 -62.64
N LYS A 1131 7.27 -15.51 -63.28
CA LYS A 1131 6.08 -16.21 -62.77
C LYS A 1131 6.28 -17.72 -62.68
N ALA A 1132 6.91 -18.32 -63.70
CA ALA A 1132 7.24 -19.74 -63.69
C ALA A 1132 8.26 -20.10 -62.58
N TRP A 1133 9.29 -19.27 -62.38
CA TRP A 1133 10.26 -19.42 -61.30
C TRP A 1133 9.59 -19.27 -59.92
N TRP A 1134 8.76 -18.24 -59.72
CA TRP A 1134 8.06 -17.99 -58.46
C TRP A 1134 7.13 -19.15 -58.08
N GLN A 1135 6.36 -19.69 -59.03
CA GLN A 1135 5.52 -20.88 -58.81
C GLN A 1135 6.31 -22.16 -58.48
N SER A 1136 7.62 -22.21 -58.77
CA SER A 1136 8.51 -23.31 -58.42
C SER A 1136 9.31 -23.08 -57.13
N ASN A 1137 9.25 -21.87 -56.55
CA ASN A 1137 10.01 -21.51 -55.37
C ASN A 1137 9.39 -22.13 -54.09
N PRO A 1138 10.17 -22.71 -53.16
CA PRO A 1138 9.64 -23.26 -51.90
C PRO A 1138 8.89 -22.25 -51.00
N ALA A 1139 9.10 -20.96 -51.21
CA ALA A 1139 8.38 -19.88 -50.51
C ALA A 1139 7.11 -19.40 -51.25
N TYR A 1140 6.71 -20.06 -52.35
CA TYR A 1140 5.51 -19.69 -53.11
C TYR A 1140 4.27 -19.65 -52.23
N ILE A 1141 3.56 -18.53 -52.29
CA ILE A 1141 2.25 -18.34 -51.68
C ILE A 1141 1.35 -17.65 -52.71
N SER A 1142 0.15 -18.18 -52.93
CA SER A 1142 -0.82 -17.52 -53.81
C SER A 1142 -1.30 -16.20 -53.19
N PHE A 1143 -1.87 -15.32 -54.01
CA PHE A 1143 -2.50 -14.10 -53.50
C PHE A 1143 -3.61 -14.41 -52.49
N GLU A 1144 -4.38 -15.47 -52.75
CA GLU A 1144 -5.51 -15.94 -51.91
C GLU A 1144 -5.03 -16.50 -50.56
N ASP A 1145 -3.98 -17.33 -50.56
CA ASP A 1145 -3.36 -17.87 -49.33
C ASP A 1145 -2.66 -16.80 -48.49
N TRP A 1146 -2.12 -15.76 -49.14
CA TRP A 1146 -1.50 -14.62 -48.46
C TRP A 1146 -2.56 -13.72 -47.82
N LEU A 1147 -3.61 -13.38 -48.57
CA LEU A 1147 -4.73 -12.57 -48.09
C LEU A 1147 -5.43 -13.22 -46.89
N ALA A 1148 -5.64 -14.53 -46.91
CA ALA A 1148 -6.24 -15.28 -45.80
C ALA A 1148 -5.42 -15.14 -44.49
N LYS A 1149 -4.09 -15.24 -44.56
CA LYS A 1149 -3.21 -15.11 -43.38
C LYS A 1149 -3.18 -13.69 -42.83
N GLU A 1150 -3.20 -12.68 -43.69
CA GLU A 1150 -3.19 -11.29 -43.24
C GLU A 1150 -4.56 -10.85 -42.68
N GLU A 1151 -5.66 -11.44 -43.16
CA GLU A 1151 -6.96 -11.34 -42.49
C GLU A 1151 -6.99 -11.99 -41.09
N GLU A 1152 -6.37 -13.16 -40.90
CA GLU A 1152 -6.27 -13.78 -39.57
C GLU A 1152 -5.47 -12.91 -38.59
N ARG A 1153 -4.34 -12.35 -39.04
CA ARG A 1153 -3.58 -11.34 -38.26
C ARG A 1153 -4.46 -10.15 -37.88
N ARG A 1154 -5.20 -9.59 -38.83
CA ARG A 1154 -6.06 -8.41 -38.61
C ARG A 1154 -7.19 -8.70 -37.62
N LYS A 1155 -7.67 -9.94 -37.53
CA LYS A 1155 -8.68 -10.40 -36.56
C LYS A 1155 -8.11 -10.54 -35.13
N GLN A 1156 -6.81 -10.74 -34.97
CA GLN A 1156 -6.15 -10.81 -33.64
C GLN A 1156 -5.74 -9.43 -33.08
N ALA A 1157 -5.49 -8.44 -33.94
CA ALA A 1157 -4.86 -7.16 -33.56
C ALA A 1157 -5.77 -6.09 -32.89
N ASN A 1158 -7.04 -6.39 -32.59
CA ASN A 1158 -8.05 -5.39 -32.21
C ASN A 1158 -8.88 -5.73 -30.94
N LEU A 1159 -8.30 -6.54 -30.04
CA LEU A 1159 -8.94 -6.96 -28.78
C LEU A 1159 -8.23 -6.36 -27.55
N VAL A 1160 -9.01 -5.89 -26.57
CA VAL A 1160 -8.55 -5.37 -25.28
C VAL A 1160 -8.99 -6.34 -24.17
N THR A 1161 -8.02 -6.99 -23.53
CA THR A 1161 -8.27 -7.94 -22.43
C THR A 1161 -8.65 -7.22 -21.14
N CYS A 1162 -9.71 -7.71 -20.51
CA CYS A 1162 -10.28 -7.16 -19.29
C CYS A 1162 -9.37 -7.47 -18.08
N PRO A 1163 -8.84 -6.48 -17.35
CA PRO A 1163 -7.87 -6.71 -16.27
C PRO A 1163 -8.45 -7.48 -15.07
N VAL A 1164 -9.78 -7.52 -14.93
CA VAL A 1164 -10.47 -8.19 -13.81
C VAL A 1164 -10.75 -9.68 -14.07
N CYS A 1165 -10.78 -10.14 -15.34
CA CYS A 1165 -11.11 -11.54 -15.66
C CYS A 1165 -10.44 -12.12 -16.92
N GLY A 1166 -9.48 -11.42 -17.53
CA GLY A 1166 -8.78 -11.85 -18.76
C GLY A 1166 -9.61 -11.86 -20.05
N THR A 1167 -10.94 -11.69 -19.98
CA THR A 1167 -11.83 -11.79 -21.15
C THR A 1167 -11.51 -10.70 -22.19
N PRO A 1168 -11.25 -11.05 -23.47
CA PRO A 1168 -10.99 -10.07 -24.53
C PRO A 1168 -12.26 -9.37 -25.00
N ASN A 1169 -12.20 -8.05 -25.17
CA ASN A 1169 -13.32 -7.19 -25.60
C ASN A 1169 -12.92 -6.41 -26.86
N ALA A 1170 -13.87 -5.79 -27.54
CA ALA A 1170 -13.57 -4.84 -28.60
C ALA A 1170 -12.80 -3.61 -28.05
N LYS A 1171 -12.00 -2.97 -28.92
CA LYS A 1171 -11.06 -1.89 -28.58
C LYS A 1171 -11.72 -0.61 -28.03
N ASP A 1172 -13.02 -0.48 -28.24
CA ASP A 1172 -13.91 0.61 -27.85
C ASP A 1172 -14.87 0.24 -26.71
N ALA A 1173 -14.80 -0.99 -26.18
CA ALA A 1173 -15.66 -1.44 -25.09
C ALA A 1173 -15.33 -0.73 -23.76
N THR A 1174 -16.26 0.09 -23.27
CA THR A 1174 -16.16 0.80 -21.97
C THR A 1174 -16.59 -0.04 -20.78
N ILE A 1175 -17.12 -1.24 -21.01
CA ILE A 1175 -17.47 -2.23 -19.97
C ILE A 1175 -17.05 -3.63 -20.47
N CYS A 1176 -16.40 -4.38 -19.59
CA CYS A 1176 -15.94 -5.74 -19.83
C CYS A 1176 -17.11 -6.72 -19.93
N HIS A 1177 -17.29 -7.37 -21.08
CA HIS A 1177 -18.47 -8.23 -21.32
C HIS A 1177 -18.46 -9.55 -20.53
N GLY A 1178 -17.30 -9.98 -20.05
CA GLY A 1178 -17.15 -11.21 -19.26
C GLY A 1178 -17.52 -11.07 -17.77
N CYS A 1179 -17.24 -9.92 -17.14
CA CYS A 1179 -17.46 -9.72 -15.70
C CYS A 1179 -18.05 -8.36 -15.30
N GLY A 1180 -18.49 -7.53 -16.26
CA GLY A 1180 -19.22 -6.28 -16.00
C GLY A 1180 -18.40 -5.11 -15.44
N SER A 1181 -17.09 -5.26 -15.23
CA SER A 1181 -16.23 -4.16 -14.74
C SER A 1181 -16.08 -3.06 -15.79
N GLN A 1182 -16.11 -1.79 -15.37
CA GLN A 1182 -15.84 -0.66 -16.26
C GLN A 1182 -14.39 -0.69 -16.78
N LEU A 1183 -14.23 -0.38 -18.06
CA LEU A 1183 -12.96 -0.22 -18.76
C LEU A 1183 -12.75 1.29 -18.98
N THR A 1184 -12.37 1.97 -17.89
CA THR A 1184 -12.44 3.43 -17.78
C THR A 1184 -11.24 4.14 -18.43
N PRO A 1185 -11.44 5.17 -19.28
CA PRO A 1185 -10.37 6.01 -19.79
C PRO A 1185 -10.21 7.31 -18.98
N VAL A 1186 -8.97 7.69 -18.64
CA VAL A 1186 -8.37 9.06 -18.79
C VAL A 1186 -7.01 9.17 -18.06
N GLN A 1187 -5.97 9.47 -18.84
CA GLN A 1187 -4.74 10.23 -18.56
C GLN A 1187 -3.86 9.98 -17.29
N VAL A 1188 -2.60 9.65 -17.58
CA VAL A 1188 -1.34 10.18 -17.01
C VAL A 1188 -0.69 9.49 -15.77
N GLU A 1189 0.59 9.18 -15.99
CA GLU A 1189 1.73 8.95 -15.08
C GLU A 1189 1.94 7.63 -14.28
N THR A 1190 2.90 6.86 -14.82
CA THR A 1190 4.04 6.19 -14.17
C THR A 1190 3.94 4.80 -13.51
N THR A 1191 5.02 4.05 -13.76
CA THR A 1191 5.66 2.98 -12.97
C THR A 1191 4.97 1.63 -12.78
N THR A 1192 5.59 0.63 -13.43
CA THR A 1192 5.95 -0.71 -12.93
C THR A 1192 4.88 -1.72 -12.51
N THR A 1193 5.00 -2.93 -13.05
CA THR A 1193 4.66 -4.17 -12.35
C THR A 1193 5.62 -5.28 -12.81
N PRO A 1194 6.30 -6.00 -11.91
CA PRO A 1194 7.13 -7.17 -12.26
C PRO A 1194 6.30 -8.47 -12.38
N GLU A 1195 6.83 -9.39 -13.18
CA GLU A 1195 6.79 -10.88 -13.10
C GLU A 1195 5.50 -11.69 -12.79
N GLY A 1196 5.45 -12.94 -13.31
CA GLY A 1196 4.59 -13.96 -12.69
C GLY A 1196 4.25 -15.28 -13.45
N VAL A 1197 5.13 -16.29 -13.37
CA VAL A 1197 4.79 -17.73 -13.19
C VAL A 1197 4.10 -18.57 -14.31
N VAL A 1198 4.94 -19.18 -15.18
CA VAL A 1198 5.15 -20.64 -15.38
C VAL A 1198 4.00 -21.62 -15.82
N ILE A 1199 4.09 -22.06 -17.09
CA ILE A 1199 4.15 -23.44 -17.66
C ILE A 1199 3.26 -24.60 -17.11
N GLU A 1200 2.62 -25.33 -18.04
CA GLU A 1200 2.52 -26.82 -18.01
C GLU A 1200 3.05 -27.47 -19.32
N LYS A 1201 3.43 -28.76 -19.29
CA LYS A 1201 4.11 -29.50 -20.39
C LYS A 1201 3.40 -30.81 -20.76
N ARG A 1202 3.34 -31.19 -22.06
CA ARG A 1202 3.32 -32.58 -22.60
C ARG A 1202 3.17 -32.61 -24.15
N VAL A 1203 3.62 -33.61 -24.94
CA VAL A 1203 4.76 -34.57 -24.85
C VAL A 1203 4.95 -35.39 -26.16
N ILE A 1204 6.20 -35.59 -26.62
CA ILE A 1204 6.78 -36.70 -27.43
C ILE A 1204 6.11 -37.14 -28.77
N ARG A 1205 6.86 -37.12 -29.89
CA ARG A 1205 7.31 -38.32 -30.68
C ARG A 1205 8.30 -38.01 -31.82
N ARG A 1206 9.33 -38.86 -31.98
CA ARG A 1206 10.28 -38.92 -33.13
C ARG A 1206 9.94 -40.11 -34.05
N PRO A 1207 10.30 -40.02 -35.33
CA PRO A 1207 11.01 -41.10 -36.05
C PRO A 1207 12.30 -40.54 -36.72
N ILE A 1208 13.51 -41.06 -36.50
CA ILE A 1208 14.13 -42.34 -36.92
C ILE A 1208 14.61 -42.35 -38.39
N GLU A 1209 15.87 -42.75 -38.59
CA GLU A 1209 16.70 -42.61 -39.80
C GLU A 1209 16.36 -43.55 -40.98
N LYS A 1210 16.91 -43.25 -42.17
CA LYS A 1210 17.38 -44.26 -43.14
C LYS A 1210 18.63 -43.79 -43.90
N LYS A 1211 19.62 -44.69 -44.09
CA LYS A 1211 20.90 -44.44 -44.80
C LYS A 1211 20.89 -45.01 -46.23
N VAL A 1212 21.65 -44.37 -47.13
CA VAL A 1212 22.00 -44.82 -48.50
C VAL A 1212 23.49 -44.54 -48.74
N VAL A 1213 24.23 -45.39 -49.48
CA VAL A 1213 25.71 -45.43 -49.37
C VAL A 1213 26.47 -45.65 -50.70
N SER A 1214 27.24 -44.63 -51.10
CA SER A 1214 28.51 -44.68 -51.88
C SER A 1214 28.55 -45.00 -53.40
N LYS A 1215 29.37 -44.22 -54.14
CA LYS A 1215 30.74 -44.53 -54.63
C LYS A 1215 31.38 -43.25 -55.25
N LYS A 1216 32.68 -42.91 -55.11
CA LYS A 1216 33.94 -43.53 -55.60
C LYS A 1216 34.04 -43.48 -57.15
N VAL A 1217 35.14 -43.08 -57.82
CA VAL A 1217 36.60 -43.16 -57.55
C VAL A 1217 37.38 -42.07 -58.34
N ILE A 1218 38.59 -41.65 -57.90
CA ILE A 1218 39.91 -41.68 -58.62
C ILE A 1218 41.03 -41.12 -57.69
N LYS A 1219 42.32 -41.33 -58.02
CA LYS A 1219 43.48 -41.33 -57.08
C LYS A 1219 44.44 -40.12 -57.24
N LYS A 1220 45.09 -39.76 -56.11
CA LYS A 1220 46.54 -39.53 -55.87
C LYS A 1220 47.51 -39.61 -57.08
N PRO A 1221 48.66 -38.88 -57.09
CA PRO A 1221 49.65 -38.97 -55.98
C PRO A 1221 50.64 -37.79 -55.70
N LEU A 1222 51.38 -37.92 -54.56
CA LEU A 1222 52.71 -37.34 -54.23
C LEU A 1222 52.82 -35.79 -54.12
N ASP A 1223 53.74 -35.17 -53.35
CA ASP A 1223 54.69 -35.64 -52.31
C ASP A 1223 55.09 -34.47 -51.34
N GLN A 1224 55.85 -34.78 -50.26
CA GLN A 1224 56.91 -33.96 -49.56
C GLN A 1224 56.76 -32.41 -49.30
N GLU A 1225 57.41 -31.75 -48.33
CA GLU A 1225 57.96 -32.08 -46.99
C GLU A 1225 58.23 -30.75 -46.21
N GLN A 1226 59.05 -30.75 -45.15
CA GLN A 1226 59.07 -29.72 -44.08
C GLN A 1226 59.87 -28.41 -44.34
N GLN A 1227 59.32 -27.31 -43.80
CA GLN A 1227 59.96 -26.21 -43.02
C GLN A 1227 61.36 -25.65 -43.35
N GLN A 1228 61.40 -24.31 -43.44
CA GLN A 1228 62.46 -23.39 -42.95
C GLN A 1228 61.74 -22.07 -42.60
N GLN A 1229 61.89 -21.34 -41.48
CA GLN A 1229 62.99 -21.11 -40.51
C GLN A 1229 64.19 -20.34 -41.13
N GLN A 1230 64.73 -19.26 -40.56
CA GLN A 1230 64.45 -18.57 -39.27
C GLN A 1230 65.13 -17.17 -39.20
N GLN A 1231 64.65 -16.29 -38.30
CA GLN A 1231 65.43 -15.22 -37.59
C GLN A 1231 65.96 -14.02 -38.45
N GLN A 1232 66.28 -12.84 -37.91
CA GLN A 1232 66.88 -12.49 -36.60
C GLN A 1232 66.38 -11.18 -35.95
N GLN A 1233 66.36 -11.20 -34.60
CA GLN A 1233 66.83 -10.17 -33.61
C GLN A 1233 66.36 -8.70 -33.75
N SER A 1234 66.02 -7.95 -32.67
CA SER A 1234 66.31 -8.03 -31.22
C SER A 1234 65.03 -7.67 -30.42
N GLY A 1235 64.79 -7.96 -29.13
CA GLY A 1235 65.68 -8.03 -27.96
C GLY A 1235 65.70 -6.66 -27.24
N GLY A 1236 65.03 -6.45 -26.08
CA GLY A 1236 64.17 -7.34 -25.28
C GLY A 1236 63.68 -6.67 -23.96
N GLN A 1237 63.31 -7.50 -22.96
CA GLN A 1237 62.87 -7.18 -21.57
C GLN A 1237 61.43 -6.67 -21.31
N GLN A 1238 60.62 -7.55 -20.71
CA GLN A 1238 59.80 -7.38 -19.48
C GLN A 1238 59.30 -5.95 -19.15
N GLN A 1239 58.00 -5.67 -19.04
CA GLN A 1239 57.08 -6.22 -18.01
C GLN A 1239 55.60 -6.04 -18.39
N GLN A 1240 54.73 -6.82 -17.71
CA GLN A 1240 53.26 -6.84 -17.77
C GLN A 1240 52.67 -7.35 -19.09
#